data_AF-A0A3N2N911-F1
#
_entry.id   AF-A0A3N2N911-F1
#
_cell.length_a   1.000
_cell.length_b   1.000
_cell.length_c   1.000
_cell.angle_alpha   90.00
_cell.angle_beta   90.00
_cell.angle_gamma   90.00
#
_symmetry.space_group_name_H-M   'P 1'
#
loop_
_entity.id
_entity.type
_entity.pdbx_description
1 polymer ?
#
loop_
_entity_poly.entity_id
_entity_poly.type
_entity_poly.pdbx_seq_one_letter_code
_entity_poly.pdbx_strand_id
1 'polypeptide(L)'
;MKTIISIILAVTASSAVTAAVVIDKPTGEICPTSFAIITDSMTYEATRSSMLRYRDALQNDGLATYIIRDNWTTPSLVREALIDLYKSDSCLEGIVLVGDVPVAMVRNAQHMTTAFKMDEENYPFIDSSVPSDRFYDCLDLEFRYLHQDEENPYLHYYELKEDCPQRLEPTFYSARIRYPHLRGGDKYKEIAAFLDKAAAAKTDMAVDRVDRVVSFNGHGYNGDCLIAWMDEEKAYKEHFPEAFTSATGFKHWNFRMLEPMKHRIFSELERPGIDLFMFHEHGAPTTQYINGFGEADKFDDRVRHFRQDIYSRVRRAISKGNPRDEVIDAFAKEFNLTSTFFADFDNSDLIARDSSEVAAKDIYAEEFHDRVTMPRMVMFDACYNGSFHEDDYIAGEYIFNPGATVVTQGNTRNVLQDRWTIEMIGLLSHGVRAGQYNRLVATLEGHMIGDPTMHFAPLQSNTLSSALTLHRDDESYWESLLDSPYADVRSLALRMLSHLVPESSFSPRLLEVFRSSPFCTTRMEALKLLGVYSNDEFREAVRMGINDPYERIARMSADLAGEIGDVSLLPAVVAAYIDGGERQRVNYTLSNSLALFPREDVMRCIDNYYVMNPRYNFEEEKKAVIDGLARTFEFAEDYNKRIVDKSLDDRKRISAIRFVRNNPYHFNIDSYLAVISDDGNSDAVRVNMAEALGWFRYSSRKGEIIDYCRRMVDDTSLPPALSAELIQTAGRLQ
;
A
#
# COMPACT_ATOMS: atom_id res chain seq x y z
N MET A 1 4.82 -72.28 -36.46
CA MET A 1 5.75 -71.37 -35.76
C MET A 1 5.20 -69.96 -35.86
N LYS A 2 4.81 -69.36 -34.72
CA LYS A 2 4.51 -67.93 -34.47
C LYS A 2 3.26 -67.33 -35.17
N THR A 3 2.06 -67.41 -34.58
CA THR A 3 1.45 -66.57 -33.50
C THR A 3 1.24 -65.09 -33.93
N ILE A 4 -0.02 -64.61 -33.96
CA ILE A 4 -0.61 -63.62 -33.03
C ILE A 4 -1.90 -63.00 -33.62
N ILE A 5 -2.94 -63.07 -32.78
CA ILE A 5 -4.26 -62.46 -32.83
C ILE A 5 -4.13 -60.94 -32.63
N SER A 6 -4.84 -60.12 -33.42
CA SER A 6 -5.05 -58.70 -33.10
C SER A 6 -6.47 -58.48 -32.61
N ILE A 7 -6.56 -58.13 -31.32
CA ILE A 7 -7.77 -57.69 -30.61
C ILE A 7 -7.99 -56.20 -30.93
N ILE A 8 -9.22 -55.84 -31.30
CA ILE A 8 -9.67 -54.46 -31.41
C ILE A 8 -9.91 -53.93 -30.00
N LEU A 9 -9.09 -52.97 -29.56
CA LEU A 9 -9.33 -52.17 -28.36
C LEU A 9 -10.03 -50.88 -28.79
N ALA A 10 -11.29 -50.71 -28.40
CA ALA A 10 -11.99 -49.43 -28.50
C ALA A 10 -11.45 -48.49 -27.41
N VAL A 11 -10.64 -47.51 -27.82
CA VAL A 11 -10.30 -46.36 -26.98
C VAL A 11 -11.40 -45.32 -27.17
N THR A 12 -12.30 -45.21 -26.21
CA THR A 12 -13.14 -44.02 -26.04
C THR A 12 -12.23 -42.87 -25.63
N ALA A 13 -11.89 -42.01 -26.59
CA ALA A 13 -11.30 -40.71 -26.29
C ALA A 13 -12.36 -39.86 -25.58
N SER A 14 -12.21 -39.67 -24.27
CA SER A 14 -12.91 -38.64 -23.52
C SER A 14 -12.35 -37.29 -23.98
N SER A 15 -12.95 -36.70 -25.01
CA SER A 15 -12.77 -35.29 -25.33
C SER A 15 -13.29 -34.47 -24.15
N ALA A 16 -12.38 -33.87 -23.39
CA ALA A 16 -12.72 -32.81 -22.46
C ALA A 16 -13.36 -31.68 -23.27
N VAL A 17 -14.67 -31.56 -23.19
CA VAL A 17 -15.39 -30.39 -23.69
C VAL A 17 -14.96 -29.25 -22.78
N THR A 18 -14.11 -28.36 -23.28
CA THR A 18 -13.92 -27.05 -22.67
C THR A 18 -15.27 -26.35 -22.74
N ALA A 19 -15.94 -26.24 -21.60
CA ALA A 19 -17.12 -25.38 -21.51
C ALA A 19 -16.69 -23.97 -21.92
N ALA A 20 -17.49 -23.31 -22.76
CA ALA A 20 -17.23 -21.94 -23.15
C ALA A 20 -17.66 -20.99 -22.03
N VAL A 21 -16.93 -19.88 -21.84
CA VAL A 21 -17.30 -18.78 -20.96
C VAL A 21 -18.77 -18.40 -21.18
N VAL A 22 -19.56 -18.41 -20.10
CA VAL A 22 -20.97 -18.02 -20.14
C VAL A 22 -21.11 -16.60 -19.62
N ILE A 23 -21.77 -15.75 -20.42
CA ILE A 23 -22.02 -14.34 -20.09
C ILE A 23 -23.53 -14.13 -20.00
N ASP A 24 -24.04 -13.95 -18.78
CA ASP A 24 -25.38 -13.46 -18.53
C ASP A 24 -25.36 -11.93 -18.68
N LYS A 25 -26.01 -11.42 -19.72
CA LYS A 25 -26.09 -9.97 -19.98
C LYS A 25 -27.00 -9.26 -18.96
N PRO A 26 -26.82 -7.94 -18.77
CA PRO A 26 -27.72 -7.12 -17.97
C PRO A 26 -29.18 -7.29 -18.40
N THR A 27 -30.10 -7.31 -17.43
CA THR A 27 -31.53 -7.57 -17.63
C THR A 27 -32.41 -6.30 -17.53
N GLY A 28 -31.87 -5.21 -16.97
CA GLY A 28 -32.60 -3.97 -16.64
C GLY A 28 -32.44 -2.81 -17.64
N GLU A 29 -32.88 -1.62 -17.24
CA GLU A 29 -32.82 -0.37 -18.02
C GLU A 29 -31.39 0.03 -18.41
N ILE A 30 -31.27 0.94 -19.40
CA ILE A 30 -29.99 1.50 -19.84
C ILE A 30 -29.36 2.28 -18.68
N CYS A 31 -28.36 1.69 -18.05
CA CYS A 31 -27.55 2.32 -17.02
C CYS A 31 -26.41 3.14 -17.65
N PRO A 32 -25.94 4.22 -16.98
CA PRO A 32 -24.84 5.04 -17.50
C PRO A 32 -23.51 4.27 -17.60
N THR A 33 -23.24 3.40 -16.63
CA THR A 33 -22.03 2.57 -16.56
C THR A 33 -22.40 1.12 -16.30
N SER A 34 -21.42 0.22 -16.46
CA SER A 34 -21.61 -1.21 -16.28
C SER A 34 -20.64 -1.82 -15.27
N PHE A 35 -20.99 -3.00 -14.79
CA PHE A 35 -20.25 -3.75 -13.78
C PHE A 35 -20.26 -5.24 -14.11
N ALA A 36 -19.24 -6.00 -13.69
CA ALA A 36 -19.21 -7.46 -13.91
C ALA A 36 -18.96 -8.27 -12.64
N ILE A 37 -19.80 -9.27 -12.42
CA ILE A 37 -19.61 -10.31 -11.41
C ILE A 37 -18.91 -11.49 -12.09
N ILE A 38 -17.67 -11.77 -11.70
CA ILE A 38 -16.88 -12.89 -12.22
C ILE A 38 -16.89 -14.01 -11.20
N THR A 39 -17.29 -15.22 -11.59
CA THR A 39 -17.42 -16.35 -10.66
C THR A 39 -17.02 -17.66 -11.32
N ASP A 40 -16.60 -18.65 -10.54
CA ASP A 40 -16.53 -20.02 -11.03
C ASP A 40 -17.93 -20.65 -11.13
N SER A 41 -18.08 -21.70 -11.95
CA SER A 41 -19.37 -22.34 -12.20
C SER A 41 -19.96 -23.02 -10.96
N MET A 42 -19.13 -23.56 -10.06
CA MET A 42 -19.63 -24.25 -8.86
C MET A 42 -20.20 -23.24 -7.86
N THR A 43 -19.48 -22.14 -7.64
CA THR A 43 -19.97 -21.02 -6.82
C THR A 43 -21.25 -20.43 -7.40
N TYR A 44 -21.33 -20.23 -8.72
CA TYR A 44 -22.56 -19.73 -9.35
C TYR A 44 -23.74 -20.66 -9.09
N GLU A 45 -23.63 -21.96 -9.39
CA GLU A 45 -24.76 -22.88 -9.23
C GLU A 45 -25.22 -23.00 -7.78
N ALA A 46 -24.29 -22.98 -6.82
CA ALA A 46 -24.62 -23.06 -5.40
C ALA A 46 -25.24 -21.76 -4.84
N THR A 47 -24.92 -20.60 -5.42
CA THR A 47 -25.33 -19.27 -4.92
C THR A 47 -26.25 -18.49 -5.86
N ARG A 48 -26.72 -19.13 -6.95
CA ARG A 48 -27.39 -18.50 -8.09
C ARG A 48 -28.46 -17.51 -7.69
N SER A 49 -29.36 -17.89 -6.78
CA SER A 49 -30.46 -17.04 -6.34
C SER A 49 -29.99 -15.74 -5.68
N SER A 50 -28.96 -15.79 -4.83
CA SER A 50 -28.40 -14.62 -4.16
C SER A 50 -27.57 -13.78 -5.13
N MET A 51 -26.84 -14.41 -6.05
CA MET A 51 -26.08 -13.69 -7.08
C MET A 51 -26.98 -12.91 -8.06
N LEU A 52 -28.13 -13.49 -8.44
CA LEU A 52 -29.13 -12.80 -9.25
C LEU A 52 -29.75 -11.61 -8.49
N ARG A 53 -30.06 -11.77 -7.19
CA ARG A 53 -30.54 -10.65 -6.36
C ARG A 53 -29.51 -9.55 -6.22
N TYR A 54 -28.23 -9.90 -6.05
CA TYR A 54 -27.15 -8.94 -6.01
C TYR A 54 -27.00 -8.18 -7.34
N ARG A 55 -26.99 -8.88 -8.48
CA ARG A 55 -27.04 -8.26 -9.81
C ARG A 55 -28.23 -7.30 -9.94
N ASP A 56 -29.42 -7.72 -9.54
CA ASP A 56 -30.63 -6.89 -9.67
C ASP A 56 -30.56 -5.65 -8.78
N ALA A 57 -30.01 -5.77 -7.57
CA ALA A 57 -29.75 -4.63 -6.69
C ALA A 57 -28.76 -3.62 -7.30
N LEU A 58 -27.69 -4.10 -7.94
CA LEU A 58 -26.72 -3.26 -8.66
C LEU A 58 -27.33 -2.54 -9.85
N GLN A 59 -28.19 -3.21 -10.62
CA GLN A 59 -28.91 -2.57 -11.73
C GLN A 59 -29.88 -1.48 -11.25
N ASN A 60 -30.58 -1.73 -10.15
CA ASN A 60 -31.43 -0.71 -9.53
C ASN A 60 -30.60 0.46 -8.97
N ASP A 61 -29.35 0.21 -8.62
CA ASP A 61 -28.36 1.21 -8.19
C ASP A 61 -27.59 1.86 -9.37
N GLY A 62 -28.07 1.67 -10.59
CA GLY A 62 -27.58 2.35 -11.80
C GLY A 62 -26.34 1.72 -12.46
N LEU A 63 -26.12 0.41 -12.27
CA LEU A 63 -25.05 -0.36 -12.93
C LEU A 63 -25.59 -1.49 -13.79
N ALA A 64 -25.39 -1.41 -15.11
CA ALA A 64 -25.70 -2.52 -16.01
C ALA A 64 -24.78 -3.70 -15.67
N THR A 65 -25.33 -4.76 -15.07
CA THR A 65 -24.50 -5.78 -14.42
C THR A 65 -24.46 -7.10 -15.19
N TYR A 66 -23.27 -7.49 -15.62
CA TYR A 66 -22.95 -8.78 -16.23
C TYR A 66 -22.66 -9.83 -15.15
N ILE A 67 -22.99 -11.09 -15.41
CA ILE A 67 -22.43 -12.24 -14.69
C ILE A 67 -21.64 -13.08 -15.67
N ILE A 68 -20.35 -13.25 -15.42
CA ILE A 68 -19.43 -14.02 -16.26
C ILE A 68 -18.95 -15.22 -15.45
N ARG A 69 -19.15 -16.42 -16.00
CA ARG A 69 -18.81 -17.66 -15.33
C ARG A 69 -18.17 -18.67 -16.25
N ASP A 70 -17.20 -19.38 -15.70
CA ASP A 70 -16.55 -20.53 -16.32
C ASP A 70 -15.92 -21.41 -15.22
N ASN A 71 -15.24 -22.48 -15.59
CA ASN A 71 -14.31 -23.21 -14.73
C ASN A 71 -12.91 -22.62 -14.89
N TRP A 72 -12.69 -21.46 -14.28
CA TRP A 72 -11.42 -20.73 -14.40
C TRP A 72 -10.23 -21.56 -13.92
N THR A 73 -9.35 -21.96 -14.82
CA THR A 73 -8.15 -22.74 -14.50
C THR A 73 -6.89 -21.90 -14.37
N THR A 74 -6.90 -20.66 -14.89
CA THR A 74 -5.76 -19.73 -14.79
C THR A 74 -6.26 -18.29 -14.75
N PRO A 75 -5.51 -17.34 -14.14
CA PRO A 75 -5.78 -15.91 -14.22
C PRO A 75 -5.88 -15.38 -15.66
N SER A 76 -5.07 -15.92 -16.57
CA SER A 76 -5.06 -15.47 -17.97
C SER A 76 -6.43 -15.59 -18.64
N LEU A 77 -7.16 -16.69 -18.40
CA LEU A 77 -8.51 -16.88 -18.98
C LEU A 77 -9.52 -15.84 -18.48
N VAL A 78 -9.45 -15.50 -17.19
CA VAL A 78 -10.29 -14.45 -16.61
C VAL A 78 -9.94 -13.09 -17.24
N ARG A 79 -8.65 -12.78 -17.33
CA ARG A 79 -8.16 -11.52 -17.93
C ARG A 79 -8.57 -11.40 -19.40
N GLU A 80 -8.49 -12.48 -20.18
CA GLU A 80 -8.95 -12.50 -21.58
C GLU A 80 -10.45 -12.20 -21.70
N ALA A 81 -11.30 -12.83 -20.86
CA ALA A 81 -12.72 -12.55 -20.83
C ALA A 81 -13.05 -11.09 -20.45
N LEU A 82 -12.28 -10.50 -19.54
CA LEU A 82 -12.40 -9.10 -19.13
C LEU A 82 -11.99 -8.13 -20.25
N ILE A 83 -10.90 -8.43 -20.97
CA ILE A 83 -10.48 -7.66 -22.15
C ILE A 83 -11.57 -7.66 -23.22
N ASP A 84 -12.16 -8.83 -23.49
CA ASP A 84 -13.22 -8.95 -24.50
C ASP A 84 -14.51 -8.24 -24.06
N LEU A 85 -14.86 -8.30 -22.76
CA LEU A 85 -15.96 -7.52 -22.21
C LEU A 85 -15.71 -6.02 -22.40
N TYR A 86 -14.55 -5.51 -21.99
CA TYR A 86 -14.21 -4.09 -22.06
C TYR A 86 -14.20 -3.55 -23.50
N LYS A 87 -13.76 -4.35 -24.47
CA LYS A 87 -13.87 -4.00 -25.90
C LYS A 87 -15.32 -3.87 -26.37
N SER A 88 -16.21 -4.68 -25.81
CA SER A 88 -17.64 -4.65 -26.16
C SER A 88 -18.45 -3.58 -25.42
N ASP A 89 -17.97 -3.21 -24.22
CA ASP A 89 -18.57 -2.23 -23.34
C ASP A 89 -17.47 -1.44 -22.60
N SER A 90 -17.06 -0.33 -23.19
CA SER A 90 -16.04 0.56 -22.63
C SER A 90 -16.54 1.38 -21.43
N CYS A 91 -17.84 1.28 -21.10
CA CYS A 91 -18.43 1.92 -19.92
C CYS A 91 -18.35 1.02 -18.66
N LEU A 92 -17.67 -0.13 -18.74
CA LEU A 92 -17.36 -0.96 -17.59
C LEU A 92 -16.54 -0.17 -16.58
N GLU A 93 -17.14 0.14 -15.43
CA GLU A 93 -16.48 0.90 -14.38
C GLU A 93 -15.77 0.00 -13.35
N GLY A 94 -16.20 -1.26 -13.21
CA GLY A 94 -15.58 -2.19 -12.27
C GLY A 94 -16.04 -3.64 -12.33
N ILE A 95 -15.38 -4.48 -11.54
CA ILE A 95 -15.66 -5.92 -11.40
C ILE A 95 -15.61 -6.38 -9.95
N VAL A 96 -16.19 -7.56 -9.67
CA VAL A 96 -15.94 -8.34 -8.46
C VAL A 96 -15.70 -9.81 -8.78
N LEU A 97 -14.67 -10.39 -8.17
CA LEU A 97 -14.30 -11.80 -8.29
C LEU A 97 -14.92 -12.57 -7.11
N VAL A 98 -15.78 -13.55 -7.38
CA VAL A 98 -16.57 -14.26 -6.36
C VAL A 98 -16.24 -15.75 -6.39
N GLY A 99 -15.89 -16.30 -5.22
CA GLY A 99 -15.58 -17.73 -5.07
C GLY A 99 -14.15 -18.08 -5.48
N ASP A 100 -13.98 -19.22 -6.10
CA ASP A 100 -12.67 -19.83 -6.36
C ASP A 100 -12.08 -19.34 -7.70
N VAL A 101 -12.06 -18.03 -7.93
CA VAL A 101 -11.39 -17.41 -9.09
C VAL A 101 -9.88 -17.33 -8.82
N PRO A 102 -8.98 -17.84 -9.67
CA PRO A 102 -7.55 -17.97 -9.37
C PRO A 102 -6.86 -16.63 -9.04
N VAL A 103 -5.68 -16.70 -8.43
CA VAL A 103 -4.90 -15.52 -8.02
C VAL A 103 -3.59 -15.43 -8.79
N ALA A 104 -3.32 -14.24 -9.32
CA ALA A 104 -2.04 -13.92 -9.94
C ALA A 104 -1.04 -13.47 -8.87
N MET A 105 0.11 -14.15 -8.85
CA MET A 105 1.28 -13.84 -8.05
C MET A 105 2.31 -13.14 -8.95
N VAL A 106 2.39 -11.81 -8.83
CA VAL A 106 3.15 -10.95 -9.75
C VAL A 106 4.58 -10.76 -9.29
N ARG A 107 5.53 -10.95 -10.19
CA ARG A 107 6.98 -10.77 -10.02
C ARG A 107 7.49 -9.67 -10.94
N ASN A 108 8.70 -9.19 -10.66
CA ASN A 108 9.34 -8.09 -11.41
C ASN A 108 8.50 -6.80 -11.47
N ALA A 109 7.68 -6.56 -10.44
CA ALA A 109 6.73 -5.45 -10.37
C ALA A 109 6.72 -4.73 -9.02
N GLN A 110 7.64 -5.09 -8.12
CA GLN A 110 7.66 -4.63 -6.74
C GLN A 110 7.87 -3.10 -6.59
N HIS A 111 8.38 -2.43 -7.63
CA HIS A 111 8.46 -0.97 -7.71
C HIS A 111 7.09 -0.27 -7.70
N MET A 112 6.01 -1.01 -7.98
CA MET A 112 4.62 -0.53 -7.88
C MET A 112 3.97 -0.83 -6.52
N THR A 113 4.72 -1.40 -5.58
CA THR A 113 4.28 -1.54 -4.18
C THR A 113 4.75 -0.35 -3.36
N THR A 114 4.13 -0.14 -2.19
CA THR A 114 4.53 0.97 -1.32
C THR A 114 5.81 0.70 -0.52
N ALA A 115 6.06 -0.55 -0.11
CA ALA A 115 7.23 -0.90 0.71
C ALA A 115 7.87 -2.26 0.40
N PHE A 116 7.20 -3.13 -0.35
CA PHE A 116 7.65 -4.51 -0.53
C PHE A 116 8.78 -4.57 -1.58
N LYS A 117 9.99 -4.95 -1.15
CA LYS A 117 11.21 -4.97 -1.98
C LYS A 117 12.05 -6.23 -1.71
N MET A 118 11.42 -7.39 -1.73
CA MET A 118 12.03 -8.69 -1.46
C MET A 118 12.91 -9.16 -2.61
N ASP A 119 13.97 -9.88 -2.27
CA ASP A 119 14.90 -10.45 -3.25
C ASP A 119 14.28 -11.67 -3.94
N GLU A 120 13.82 -11.47 -5.16
CA GLU A 120 13.16 -12.48 -5.98
C GLU A 120 14.05 -13.68 -6.34
N GLU A 121 15.37 -13.54 -6.34
CA GLU A 121 16.29 -14.63 -6.70
C GLU A 121 16.58 -15.58 -5.53
N ASN A 122 16.69 -15.05 -4.31
CA ASN A 122 17.12 -15.83 -3.14
C ASN A 122 15.99 -16.26 -2.21
N TYR A 123 14.76 -15.79 -2.43
CA TYR A 123 13.60 -16.17 -1.63
C TYR A 123 12.55 -16.93 -2.44
N PRO A 124 11.79 -17.84 -1.79
CA PRO A 124 10.72 -18.60 -2.45
C PRO A 124 9.73 -17.73 -3.21
N PHE A 125 9.14 -18.29 -4.26
CA PHE A 125 8.14 -17.60 -5.09
C PHE A 125 6.94 -17.14 -4.28
N ILE A 126 6.46 -17.97 -3.34
CA ILE A 126 5.34 -17.63 -2.45
C ILE A 126 5.65 -16.44 -1.54
N ASP A 127 6.90 -16.26 -1.12
CA ASP A 127 7.29 -15.16 -0.23
C ASP A 127 7.56 -13.88 -1.01
N SER A 128 8.24 -14.01 -2.16
CA SER A 128 8.82 -12.89 -2.92
C SER A 128 7.94 -12.33 -4.04
N SER A 129 6.78 -12.95 -4.34
CA SER A 129 5.84 -12.43 -5.35
C SER A 129 4.74 -11.57 -4.70
N VAL A 130 4.05 -10.73 -5.47
CA VAL A 130 2.94 -9.89 -4.98
C VAL A 130 1.60 -10.44 -5.47
N PRO A 131 0.75 -10.99 -4.59
CA PRO A 131 -0.61 -11.38 -4.95
C PRO A 131 -1.42 -10.13 -5.31
N SER A 132 -1.97 -10.08 -6.52
CA SER A 132 -2.57 -8.85 -7.01
C SER A 132 -3.70 -9.03 -8.01
N ASP A 133 -4.86 -8.47 -7.69
CA ASP A 133 -5.97 -8.32 -8.64
C ASP A 133 -5.75 -7.13 -9.61
N ARG A 134 -4.65 -6.37 -9.48
CA ARG A 134 -4.21 -5.44 -10.53
C ARG A 134 -3.90 -6.17 -11.84
N PHE A 135 -3.58 -7.47 -11.75
CA PHE A 135 -3.52 -8.38 -12.89
C PHE A 135 -4.84 -8.47 -13.67
N TYR A 136 -6.00 -8.17 -13.08
CA TYR A 136 -7.28 -8.24 -13.78
C TYR A 136 -7.78 -6.88 -14.28
N ASP A 137 -7.38 -5.79 -13.63
CA ASP A 137 -7.93 -4.47 -13.90
C ASP A 137 -6.99 -3.47 -14.58
N CYS A 138 -5.68 -3.71 -14.61
CA CYS A 138 -4.72 -2.92 -15.39
C CYS A 138 -4.51 -3.62 -16.74
N LEU A 139 -5.39 -3.36 -17.71
CA LEU A 139 -5.39 -4.08 -19.02
C LEU A 139 -4.20 -3.73 -19.92
N ASP A 140 -3.53 -2.63 -19.64
CA ASP A 140 -2.35 -2.10 -20.33
C ASP A 140 -1.04 -2.80 -19.94
N LEU A 141 -1.00 -3.42 -18.76
CA LEU A 141 0.15 -4.22 -18.31
C LEU A 141 0.25 -5.54 -19.07
N GLU A 142 1.48 -5.99 -19.33
CA GLU A 142 1.73 -7.27 -19.97
C GLU A 142 2.56 -8.20 -19.09
N PHE A 143 2.22 -9.49 -19.13
CA PHE A 143 2.82 -10.49 -18.26
C PHE A 143 3.27 -11.73 -19.03
N ARG A 144 4.39 -12.32 -18.59
CA ARG A 144 4.82 -13.66 -18.98
C ARG A 144 4.37 -14.66 -17.92
N TYR A 145 3.69 -15.73 -18.34
CA TYR A 145 3.34 -16.83 -17.44
C TYR A 145 4.59 -17.63 -17.08
N LEU A 146 4.75 -17.96 -15.80
CA LEU A 146 5.88 -18.74 -15.30
C LEU A 146 5.45 -20.20 -15.04
N HIS A 147 4.61 -20.40 -14.03
CA HIS A 147 4.06 -21.71 -13.66
C HIS A 147 2.91 -21.55 -12.65
N GLN A 148 2.19 -22.65 -12.40
CA GLN A 148 1.22 -22.77 -11.32
C GLN A 148 1.96 -23.22 -10.06
N ASP A 149 1.55 -22.73 -8.89
CA ASP A 149 2.15 -23.17 -7.62
C ASP A 149 1.89 -24.67 -7.39
N GLU A 150 2.91 -25.36 -6.87
CA GLU A 150 2.88 -26.82 -6.70
C GLU A 150 2.08 -27.25 -5.47
N GLU A 151 2.05 -26.42 -4.42
CA GLU A 151 1.38 -26.72 -3.15
C GLU A 151 -0.04 -26.15 -3.12
N ASN A 152 -0.24 -24.96 -3.70
CA ASN A 152 -1.52 -24.28 -3.78
C ASN A 152 -1.92 -23.99 -5.24
N PRO A 153 -2.62 -24.93 -5.92
CA PRO A 153 -3.01 -24.79 -7.33
C PRO A 153 -3.88 -23.56 -7.65
N TYR A 154 -4.38 -22.85 -6.64
CA TYR A 154 -5.08 -21.58 -6.80
C TYR A 154 -4.17 -20.42 -7.24
N LEU A 155 -2.86 -20.54 -6.98
CA LEU A 155 -1.86 -19.50 -7.21
C LEU A 155 -1.11 -19.74 -8.52
N HIS A 156 -0.93 -18.68 -9.29
CA HIS A 156 -0.22 -18.72 -10.56
C HIS A 156 0.78 -17.59 -10.65
N TYR A 157 2.01 -17.90 -11.04
CA TYR A 157 3.12 -16.95 -11.08
C TYR A 157 3.28 -16.32 -12.45
N TYR A 158 3.43 -15.00 -12.43
CA TYR A 158 3.57 -14.16 -13.61
C TYR A 158 4.72 -13.17 -13.41
N GLU A 159 5.45 -12.89 -14.47
CA GLU A 159 6.48 -11.86 -14.51
C GLU A 159 5.99 -10.67 -15.35
N LEU A 160 6.09 -9.45 -14.81
CA LEU A 160 5.81 -8.23 -15.57
C LEU A 160 6.86 -8.07 -16.69
N LYS A 161 6.39 -7.79 -17.90
CA LYS A 161 7.29 -7.50 -19.03
C LYS A 161 7.96 -6.14 -18.88
N GLU A 162 9.22 -6.07 -19.29
CA GLU A 162 10.07 -4.89 -19.28
C GLU A 162 9.57 -3.75 -20.17
N ASP A 163 8.83 -4.06 -21.24
CA ASP A 163 8.43 -3.13 -22.30
C ASP A 163 6.98 -2.60 -22.17
N CYS A 164 6.23 -3.05 -21.16
CA CYS A 164 4.90 -2.54 -20.85
C CYS A 164 4.96 -1.31 -19.92
N PRO A 165 3.84 -0.58 -19.71
CA PRO A 165 3.79 0.55 -18.78
C PRO A 165 4.27 0.13 -17.38
N GLN A 166 5.34 0.73 -16.86
CA GLN A 166 5.92 0.36 -15.56
C GLN A 166 5.20 1.04 -14.39
N ARG A 167 3.89 1.28 -14.52
CA ARG A 167 3.04 2.02 -13.58
C ARG A 167 1.63 1.46 -13.57
N LEU A 168 0.91 1.65 -12.46
CA LEU A 168 -0.48 1.23 -12.34
C LEU A 168 -1.43 2.30 -12.89
N GLU A 169 -2.24 1.93 -13.88
CA GLU A 169 -3.38 2.72 -14.36
C GLU A 169 -4.60 1.80 -14.52
N PRO A 170 -5.29 1.43 -13.43
CA PRO A 170 -6.41 0.51 -13.53
C PRO A 170 -7.46 1.05 -14.51
N THR A 171 -7.81 0.22 -15.47
CA THR A 171 -8.81 0.50 -16.52
C THR A 171 -10.20 0.64 -15.91
N PHE A 172 -10.48 -0.18 -14.91
CA PHE A 172 -11.68 -0.19 -14.07
C PHE A 172 -11.29 -0.60 -12.64
N TYR A 173 -12.20 -0.56 -11.66
CA TYR A 173 -11.89 -1.04 -10.30
C TYR A 173 -12.17 -2.53 -10.12
N SER A 174 -11.50 -3.18 -9.18
CA SER A 174 -11.73 -4.60 -8.85
C SER A 174 -11.85 -4.83 -7.35
N ALA A 175 -12.54 -5.91 -6.98
CA ALA A 175 -12.59 -6.46 -5.63
C ALA A 175 -12.74 -7.98 -5.65
N ARG A 176 -12.59 -8.59 -4.48
CA ARG A 176 -12.68 -10.05 -4.30
C ARG A 176 -13.56 -10.44 -3.12
N ILE A 177 -14.34 -11.51 -3.30
CA ILE A 177 -15.15 -12.17 -2.28
C ILE A 177 -14.69 -13.64 -2.21
N ARG A 178 -13.79 -13.94 -1.28
CA ARG A 178 -13.27 -15.30 -1.02
C ARG A 178 -13.51 -15.68 0.44
N TYR A 179 -14.16 -16.80 0.69
CA TYR A 179 -14.48 -17.23 2.05
C TYR A 179 -13.23 -17.73 2.80
N PRO A 180 -12.90 -17.20 4.00
CA PRO A 180 -11.78 -17.70 4.82
C PRO A 180 -12.03 -19.13 5.32
N HIS A 181 -10.98 -19.96 5.37
CA HIS A 181 -11.08 -21.36 5.78
C HIS A 181 -11.43 -21.53 7.28
N LEU A 182 -10.82 -20.71 8.13
CA LEU A 182 -10.93 -20.67 9.59
C LEU A 182 -12.37 -20.51 10.08
N ARG A 183 -13.22 -19.82 9.32
CA ARG A 183 -14.65 -19.69 9.63
C ARG A 183 -15.40 -21.01 9.60
N GLY A 184 -14.89 -22.01 8.87
CA GLY A 184 -15.53 -23.32 8.73
C GLY A 184 -16.92 -23.24 8.11
N GLY A 185 -17.74 -24.27 8.30
CA GLY A 185 -19.11 -24.30 7.75
C GLY A 185 -19.18 -24.46 6.23
N ASP A 186 -20.34 -24.15 5.65
CA ASP A 186 -20.58 -24.23 4.20
C ASP A 186 -20.27 -22.90 3.53
N LYS A 187 -19.12 -22.83 2.85
CA LYS A 187 -18.66 -21.61 2.16
C LYS A 187 -19.69 -21.05 1.18
N TYR A 188 -20.46 -21.90 0.48
CA TYR A 188 -21.43 -21.41 -0.50
C TYR A 188 -22.63 -20.76 0.17
N LYS A 189 -23.06 -21.31 1.31
CA LYS A 189 -24.12 -20.70 2.12
C LYS A 189 -23.70 -19.32 2.63
N GLU A 190 -22.46 -19.18 3.08
CA GLU A 190 -21.94 -17.91 3.60
C GLU A 190 -21.67 -16.88 2.49
N ILE A 191 -21.18 -17.31 1.31
CA ILE A 191 -21.11 -16.45 0.12
C ILE A 191 -22.51 -15.98 -0.28
N ALA A 192 -23.51 -16.88 -0.34
CA ALA A 192 -24.88 -16.51 -0.65
C ALA A 192 -25.44 -15.49 0.37
N ALA A 193 -25.20 -15.70 1.67
CA ALA A 193 -25.60 -14.79 2.73
C ALA A 193 -24.93 -13.42 2.61
N PHE A 194 -23.63 -13.38 2.27
CA PHE A 194 -22.93 -12.13 2.00
C PHE A 194 -23.52 -11.38 0.80
N LEU A 195 -23.77 -12.07 -0.33
CA LEU A 195 -24.36 -11.45 -1.51
C LEU A 195 -25.75 -10.86 -1.23
N ASP A 196 -26.56 -11.56 -0.42
CA ASP A 196 -27.86 -11.05 0.02
C ASP A 196 -27.71 -9.84 0.96
N LYS A 197 -26.72 -9.85 1.86
CA LYS A 197 -26.38 -8.70 2.72
C LYS A 197 -25.98 -7.48 1.89
N ALA A 198 -25.08 -7.65 0.91
CA ALA A 198 -24.63 -6.58 0.03
C ALA A 198 -25.78 -6.03 -0.83
N ALA A 199 -26.64 -6.90 -1.36
CA ALA A 199 -27.83 -6.51 -2.11
C ALA A 199 -28.82 -5.69 -1.26
N ALA A 200 -29.08 -6.13 -0.03
CA ALA A 200 -29.98 -5.42 0.89
C ALA A 200 -29.44 -4.05 1.27
N ALA A 201 -28.12 -3.94 1.49
CA ALA A 201 -27.46 -2.72 1.89
C ALA A 201 -27.62 -1.56 0.87
N LYS A 202 -27.87 -1.84 -0.42
CA LYS A 202 -28.13 -0.81 -1.45
C LYS A 202 -29.28 0.13 -1.10
N THR A 203 -30.28 -0.37 -0.39
CA THR A 203 -31.42 0.45 0.04
C THR A 203 -31.00 1.50 1.06
N ASP A 204 -30.15 1.11 2.02
CA ASP A 204 -29.65 2.02 3.06
C ASP A 204 -28.65 3.03 2.47
N MET A 205 -27.77 2.58 1.55
CA MET A 205 -26.75 3.41 0.89
C MET A 205 -27.32 4.64 0.16
N ALA A 206 -28.59 4.57 -0.29
CA ALA A 206 -29.27 5.69 -0.94
C ALA A 206 -29.56 6.87 0.00
N VAL A 207 -29.52 6.67 1.32
CA VAL A 207 -29.84 7.68 2.33
C VAL A 207 -28.74 7.86 3.39
N ASP A 208 -27.93 6.83 3.64
CA ASP A 208 -26.81 6.85 4.59
C ASP A 208 -25.77 7.89 4.13
N ARG A 209 -25.40 8.82 5.01
CA ARG A 209 -24.34 9.81 4.76
C ARG A 209 -23.14 9.49 5.64
N VAL A 210 -21.96 9.96 5.23
CA VAL A 210 -20.73 9.79 6.03
C VAL A 210 -20.72 10.78 7.20
N ASP A 211 -21.36 10.41 8.31
CA ASP A 211 -21.51 11.22 9.52
C ASP A 211 -20.92 10.56 10.78
N ARG A 212 -20.48 9.31 10.68
CA ARG A 212 -19.87 8.53 11.76
C ARG A 212 -18.61 7.82 11.31
N VAL A 213 -17.48 8.46 11.59
CA VAL A 213 -16.15 8.02 11.18
C VAL A 213 -15.29 7.78 12.41
N VAL A 214 -14.60 6.64 12.42
CA VAL A 214 -13.64 6.28 13.46
C VAL A 214 -12.28 6.06 12.81
N SER A 215 -11.27 6.77 13.30
CA SER A 215 -9.87 6.52 12.99
C SER A 215 -9.17 5.97 14.23
N PHE A 216 -8.38 4.91 14.07
CA PHE A 216 -7.57 4.33 15.12
C PHE A 216 -6.10 4.23 14.66
N ASN A 217 -5.17 4.74 15.48
CA ASN A 217 -3.74 4.60 15.28
C ASN A 217 -3.14 3.62 16.31
N GLY A 218 -2.64 2.50 15.80
CA GLY A 218 -1.88 1.50 16.53
C GLY A 218 -0.47 1.95 16.88
N HIS A 219 0.19 1.15 17.71
CA HIS A 219 1.59 1.40 18.10
C HIS A 219 2.59 1.19 16.97
N GLY A 220 3.77 1.81 17.08
CA GLY A 220 4.86 1.62 16.12
C GLY A 220 4.57 2.23 14.75
N TYR A 221 3.55 3.08 14.65
CA TYR A 221 3.09 3.73 13.43
C TYR A 221 3.38 5.23 13.47
N ASN A 222 3.04 5.97 12.40
CA ASN A 222 3.24 7.42 12.34
C ASN A 222 2.49 8.19 13.45
N GLY A 223 1.40 7.60 13.99
CA GLY A 223 0.65 8.10 15.15
C GLY A 223 1.42 8.10 16.47
N ASP A 224 2.66 7.61 16.49
CA ASP A 224 3.60 7.85 17.60
C ASP A 224 4.03 9.32 17.71
N CYS A 225 4.05 10.04 16.59
CA CYS A 225 4.24 11.47 16.60
C CYS A 225 2.90 12.15 16.94
N LEU A 226 2.77 12.67 18.15
CA LEU A 226 1.53 13.34 18.59
C LEU A 226 1.14 14.54 17.72
N ILE A 227 2.11 15.24 17.11
CA ILE A 227 1.82 16.30 16.14
C ILE A 227 1.24 15.72 14.86
N ALA A 228 1.80 14.64 14.31
CA ALA A 228 1.26 14.00 13.11
C ALA A 228 -0.16 13.47 13.35
N TRP A 229 -0.36 12.79 14.48
CA TRP A 229 -1.67 12.31 14.92
C TRP A 229 -2.68 13.46 15.09
N MET A 230 -2.36 14.51 15.85
CA MET A 230 -3.27 15.64 16.05
C MET A 230 -3.59 16.37 14.74
N ASP A 231 -2.60 16.56 13.87
CA ASP A 231 -2.76 17.32 12.63
C ASP A 231 -3.62 16.58 11.58
N GLU A 232 -3.71 15.26 11.63
CA GLU A 232 -4.51 14.47 10.68
C GLU A 232 -6.01 14.81 10.78
N GLU A 233 -6.48 15.31 11.94
CA GLU A 233 -7.85 15.84 12.10
C GLU A 233 -8.16 16.99 11.11
N LYS A 234 -7.15 17.76 10.69
CA LYS A 234 -7.33 18.80 9.66
C LYS A 234 -7.84 18.18 8.34
N ALA A 235 -7.24 17.06 7.92
CA ALA A 235 -7.65 16.36 6.71
C ALA A 235 -9.00 15.66 6.90
N TYR A 236 -9.24 15.01 8.05
CA TYR A 236 -10.54 14.38 8.32
C TYR A 236 -11.71 15.37 8.27
N LYS A 237 -11.52 16.62 8.73
CA LYS A 237 -12.54 17.68 8.62
C LYS A 237 -12.85 18.08 7.17
N GLU A 238 -11.84 18.05 6.31
CA GLU A 238 -12.01 18.31 4.87
C GLU A 238 -12.74 17.15 4.19
N HIS A 239 -12.39 15.90 4.53
CA HIS A 239 -12.97 14.69 3.96
C HIS A 239 -14.40 14.40 4.42
N PHE A 240 -14.68 14.59 5.71
CA PHE A 240 -15.90 14.13 6.38
C PHE A 240 -16.59 15.25 7.18
N PRO A 241 -16.98 16.36 6.54
CA PRO A 241 -17.50 17.53 7.26
C PRO A 241 -18.74 17.22 8.14
N GLU A 242 -19.60 16.28 7.71
CA GLU A 242 -20.78 15.90 8.49
C GLU A 242 -20.44 15.13 9.78
N ALA A 243 -19.32 14.39 9.82
CA ALA A 243 -18.87 13.69 11.02
C ALA A 243 -18.47 14.63 12.17
N PHE A 244 -18.15 15.89 11.87
CA PHE A 244 -17.78 16.91 12.84
C PHE A 244 -18.96 17.74 13.35
N THR A 245 -20.20 17.37 12.99
CA THR A 245 -21.41 18.09 13.45
C THR A 245 -21.92 17.62 14.82
N SER A 246 -21.40 16.50 15.35
CA SER A 246 -21.76 15.98 16.66
C SER A 246 -20.55 15.46 17.44
N ALA A 247 -20.66 15.41 18.77
CA ALA A 247 -19.58 14.94 19.65
C ALA A 247 -19.23 13.45 19.49
N THR A 248 -20.05 12.68 18.76
CA THR A 248 -19.87 11.23 18.56
C THR A 248 -19.76 10.84 17.10
N GLY A 249 -19.79 11.82 16.17
CA GLY A 249 -19.68 11.58 14.74
C GLY A 249 -18.26 11.17 14.38
N PHE A 250 -17.28 12.01 14.69
CA PHE A 250 -15.88 11.68 14.50
C PHE A 250 -15.20 11.21 15.80
N LYS A 251 -14.41 10.14 15.72
CA LYS A 251 -13.52 9.69 16.81
C LYS A 251 -12.12 9.41 16.27
N HIS A 252 -11.13 10.00 16.92
CA HIS A 252 -9.71 9.76 16.62
C HIS A 252 -9.04 9.14 17.82
N TRP A 253 -8.76 7.84 17.74
CA TRP A 253 -8.20 7.07 18.83
C TRP A 253 -6.71 6.80 18.60
N ASN A 254 -5.94 6.87 19.68
CA ASN A 254 -4.54 6.47 19.70
C ASN A 254 -4.37 5.30 20.68
N PHE A 255 -3.49 4.35 20.38
CA PHE A 255 -3.23 3.20 21.27
C PHE A 255 -2.83 3.59 22.70
N ARG A 256 -2.27 4.80 22.91
CA ARG A 256 -1.91 5.30 24.26
C ARG A 256 -3.10 5.71 25.11
N MET A 257 -4.30 5.84 24.54
CA MET A 257 -5.48 6.32 25.28
C MET A 257 -6.04 5.30 26.27
N LEU A 258 -5.81 3.99 26.04
CA LEU A 258 -6.19 2.90 26.93
C LEU A 258 -5.32 1.66 26.67
N GLU A 259 -4.92 0.96 27.73
CA GLU A 259 -4.23 -0.34 27.59
C GLU A 259 -5.04 -1.45 28.28
N PRO A 260 -5.58 -2.44 27.53
CA PRO A 260 -5.61 -2.54 26.06
C PRO A 260 -6.76 -1.73 25.42
N MET A 261 -6.52 -1.19 24.22
CA MET A 261 -7.52 -0.55 23.36
C MET A 261 -8.49 -1.55 22.73
N LYS A 262 -8.10 -2.83 22.60
CA LYS A 262 -8.90 -3.88 21.95
C LYS A 262 -10.38 -3.87 22.34
N HIS A 263 -10.70 -3.82 23.64
CA HIS A 263 -12.08 -3.83 24.10
C HIS A 263 -12.85 -2.58 23.67
N ARG A 264 -12.18 -1.43 23.64
CA ARG A 264 -12.76 -0.16 23.19
C ARG A 264 -13.01 -0.16 21.69
N ILE A 265 -12.08 -0.73 20.92
CA ILE A 265 -12.21 -0.91 19.47
C ILE A 265 -13.40 -1.83 19.16
N PHE A 266 -13.49 -3.02 19.77
CA PHE A 266 -14.64 -3.89 19.57
C PHE A 266 -15.97 -3.25 19.96
N SER A 267 -16.00 -2.51 21.08
CA SER A 267 -17.20 -1.75 21.48
C SER A 267 -17.63 -0.74 20.42
N GLU A 268 -16.67 -0.15 19.71
CA GLU A 268 -16.93 0.81 18.64
C GLU A 268 -17.30 0.13 17.32
N LEU A 269 -16.63 -0.98 16.97
CA LEU A 269 -16.98 -1.83 15.84
C LEU A 269 -18.39 -2.40 15.97
N GLU A 270 -18.88 -2.69 17.17
CA GLU A 270 -20.23 -3.21 17.40
C GLU A 270 -21.29 -2.08 17.48
N ARG A 271 -20.87 -0.80 17.42
CA ARG A 271 -21.80 0.34 17.52
C ARG A 271 -22.62 0.48 16.23
N PRO A 272 -23.96 0.49 16.29
CA PRO A 272 -24.80 0.64 15.10
C PRO A 272 -24.56 1.96 14.34
N GLY A 273 -24.51 1.84 13.01
CA GLY A 273 -24.41 2.96 12.09
C GLY A 273 -23.04 3.62 12.06
N ILE A 274 -21.94 2.88 12.27
CA ILE A 274 -20.62 3.39 11.86
C ILE A 274 -20.56 3.34 10.34
N ASP A 275 -20.10 4.42 9.69
CA ASP A 275 -19.97 4.45 8.23
C ASP A 275 -18.60 3.90 7.82
N LEU A 276 -17.56 4.44 8.44
CA LEU A 276 -16.17 4.15 8.11
C LEU A 276 -15.36 3.94 9.39
N PHE A 277 -14.63 2.82 9.42
CA PHE A 277 -13.62 2.54 10.43
C PHE A 277 -12.25 2.38 9.77
N MET A 278 -11.28 3.21 10.17
CA MET A 278 -9.92 3.19 9.64
C MET A 278 -8.94 2.72 10.70
N PHE A 279 -8.13 1.73 10.35
CA PHE A 279 -7.03 1.21 11.15
C PHE A 279 -5.70 1.65 10.54
N HIS A 280 -4.89 2.36 11.30
CA HIS A 280 -3.52 2.76 10.96
C HIS A 280 -2.55 2.05 11.90
N GLU A 281 -2.11 0.85 11.52
CA GLU A 281 -1.45 -0.06 12.45
C GLU A 281 -0.57 -1.09 11.73
N HIS A 282 0.09 -1.94 12.51
CA HIS A 282 0.72 -3.12 11.95
C HIS A 282 -0.30 -4.24 11.77
N GLY A 283 -0.06 -5.12 10.81
CA GLY A 283 -0.90 -6.29 10.58
C GLY A 283 -0.12 -7.52 10.15
N ALA A 284 -0.78 -8.66 10.30
CA ALA A 284 -0.45 -9.96 9.73
C ALA A 284 -1.72 -10.53 9.06
N PRO A 285 -1.65 -11.65 8.31
CA PRO A 285 -2.84 -12.20 7.65
C PRO A 285 -4.06 -12.33 8.59
N THR A 286 -3.88 -12.87 9.79
CA THR A 286 -4.97 -13.13 10.75
C THR A 286 -4.89 -12.28 12.02
N THR A 287 -4.11 -11.19 12.02
CA THR A 287 -3.89 -10.37 13.23
C THR A 287 -3.80 -8.88 12.92
N GLN A 288 -4.44 -8.08 13.76
CA GLN A 288 -4.33 -6.63 13.85
C GLN A 288 -3.56 -6.27 15.13
N TYR A 289 -2.40 -5.62 14.98
CA TYR A 289 -1.51 -5.31 16.11
C TYR A 289 -1.85 -3.93 16.70
N ILE A 290 -2.57 -3.93 17.82
CA ILE A 290 -3.24 -2.72 18.33
C ILE A 290 -2.34 -1.97 19.32
N ASN A 291 -1.96 -2.61 20.42
CA ASN A 291 -1.19 -1.99 21.51
C ASN A 291 0.23 -2.55 21.58
N GLY A 292 1.21 -1.67 21.81
CA GLY A 292 2.56 -2.07 22.20
C GLY A 292 2.66 -2.33 23.70
N PHE A 293 3.85 -2.16 24.26
CA PHE A 293 3.99 -1.92 25.69
C PHE A 293 3.42 -0.53 26.00
N GLY A 294 2.38 -0.41 26.83
CA GLY A 294 1.86 0.91 27.18
C GLY A 294 2.71 1.62 28.23
N GLU A 295 2.27 2.83 28.57
CA GLU A 295 3.00 3.71 29.47
C GLU A 295 3.00 3.14 30.89
N ALA A 296 4.19 3.10 31.49
CA ALA A 296 4.36 2.62 32.85
C ALA A 296 4.38 3.80 33.84
N ASP A 297 3.24 4.03 34.50
CA ASP A 297 3.07 5.08 35.50
C ASP A 297 3.82 4.78 36.81
N LYS A 298 4.02 3.50 37.12
CA LYS A 298 4.69 3.05 38.35
C LYS A 298 6.04 2.41 38.03
N PHE A 299 6.96 2.52 38.99
CA PHE A 299 8.28 1.90 38.87
C PHE A 299 8.18 0.37 38.68
N ASP A 300 7.29 -0.30 39.41
CA ASP A 300 7.11 -1.76 39.29
C ASP A 300 6.62 -2.19 37.90
N ASP A 301 5.79 -1.37 37.24
CA ASP A 301 5.36 -1.61 35.87
C ASP A 301 6.53 -1.47 34.89
N ARG A 302 7.42 -0.49 35.11
CA ARG A 302 8.65 -0.34 34.30
C ARG A 302 9.55 -1.56 34.43
N VAL A 303 9.76 -2.05 35.66
CA VAL A 303 10.55 -3.26 35.92
C VAL A 303 9.90 -4.48 35.27
N ARG A 304 8.57 -4.62 35.38
CA ARG A 304 7.81 -5.71 34.75
C ARG A 304 7.94 -5.69 33.23
N HIS A 305 7.71 -4.55 32.58
CA HIS A 305 7.83 -4.40 31.13
C HIS A 305 9.26 -4.67 30.65
N PHE A 306 10.27 -4.13 31.35
CA PHE A 306 11.67 -4.41 31.04
C PHE A 306 12.00 -5.89 31.11
N ARG A 307 11.53 -6.60 32.15
CA ARG A 307 11.68 -8.06 32.25
C ARG A 307 10.98 -8.80 31.12
N GLN A 308 9.75 -8.43 30.81
CA GLN A 308 8.95 -9.06 29.76
C GLN A 308 9.63 -8.91 28.38
N ASP A 309 10.14 -7.72 28.05
CA ASP A 309 10.86 -7.47 26.79
C ASP A 309 12.14 -8.33 26.68
N ILE A 310 12.99 -8.29 27.71
CA ILE A 310 14.22 -9.10 27.73
C ILE A 310 13.90 -10.59 27.62
N TYR A 311 12.93 -11.09 28.40
CA TYR A 311 12.54 -12.49 28.36
C TYR A 311 12.01 -12.90 26.99
N SER A 312 11.16 -12.06 26.37
CA SER A 312 10.64 -12.29 25.02
C SER A 312 11.77 -12.38 23.99
N ARG A 313 12.72 -11.43 24.02
CA ARG A 313 13.89 -11.41 23.11
C ARG A 313 14.80 -12.62 23.29
N VAL A 314 15.07 -13.03 24.54
CA VAL A 314 15.86 -14.23 24.84
C VAL A 314 15.14 -15.48 24.33
N ARG A 315 13.84 -15.65 24.61
CA ARG A 315 13.05 -16.80 24.12
C ARG A 315 13.04 -16.86 22.60
N ARG A 316 12.88 -15.73 21.92
CA ARG A 316 12.92 -15.64 20.45
C ARG A 316 14.29 -16.00 19.87
N ALA A 317 15.37 -15.63 20.54
CA ALA A 317 16.71 -16.03 20.11
C ALA A 317 16.93 -17.53 20.29
N ILE A 318 16.44 -18.12 21.39
CA ILE A 318 16.49 -19.57 21.64
C ILE A 318 15.65 -20.32 20.60
N SER A 319 14.44 -19.84 20.27
CA SER A 319 13.58 -20.49 19.28
C SER A 319 14.17 -20.50 17.86
N LYS A 320 15.11 -19.59 17.57
CA LYS A 320 15.92 -19.58 16.33
C LYS A 320 17.09 -20.58 16.36
N GLY A 321 17.18 -21.43 17.37
CA GLY A 321 18.21 -22.47 17.51
C GLY A 321 19.50 -22.01 18.19
N ASN A 322 19.56 -20.79 18.75
CA ASN A 322 20.74 -20.33 19.48
C ASN A 322 20.83 -21.03 20.85
N PRO A 323 22.05 -21.38 21.34
CA PRO A 323 22.22 -22.01 22.65
C PRO A 323 21.70 -21.11 23.78
N ARG A 324 20.86 -21.69 24.64
CA ARG A 324 20.17 -20.97 25.73
C ARG A 324 21.10 -20.16 26.61
N ASP A 325 22.12 -20.80 27.17
CA ASP A 325 23.00 -20.17 28.16
C ASP A 325 23.83 -19.04 27.53
N GLU A 326 24.26 -19.21 26.27
CA GLU A 326 24.98 -18.16 25.53
C GLU A 326 24.11 -16.94 25.27
N VAL A 327 22.84 -17.14 24.91
CA VAL A 327 21.89 -16.03 24.72
C VAL A 327 21.65 -15.30 26.04
N ILE A 328 21.40 -16.03 27.14
CA ILE A 328 21.17 -15.42 28.45
C ILE A 328 22.40 -14.61 28.88
N ASP A 329 23.61 -15.18 28.77
CA ASP A 329 24.85 -14.50 29.13
C ASP A 329 25.11 -13.25 28.27
N ALA A 330 24.80 -13.31 26.96
CA ALA A 330 24.93 -12.18 26.05
C ALA A 330 24.01 -11.01 26.47
N PHE A 331 22.73 -11.30 26.74
CA PHE A 331 21.77 -10.29 27.20
C PHE A 331 22.11 -9.78 28.61
N ALA A 332 22.56 -10.65 29.52
CA ALA A 332 23.01 -10.26 30.84
C ALA A 332 24.18 -9.26 30.75
N LYS A 333 25.14 -9.50 29.86
CA LYS A 333 26.27 -8.60 29.62
C LYS A 333 25.84 -7.28 28.95
N GLU A 334 25.00 -7.35 27.92
CA GLU A 334 24.52 -6.17 27.17
C GLU A 334 23.81 -5.17 28.09
N PHE A 335 22.93 -5.69 28.96
CA PHE A 335 22.08 -4.87 29.84
C PHE A 335 22.58 -4.76 31.29
N ASN A 336 23.79 -5.27 31.59
CA ASN A 336 24.36 -5.33 32.94
C ASN A 336 23.43 -5.99 33.98
N LEU A 337 22.79 -7.10 33.61
CA LEU A 337 21.87 -7.87 34.46
C LEU A 337 22.60 -9.02 35.16
N THR A 338 22.11 -9.40 36.34
CA THR A 338 22.64 -10.55 37.09
C THR A 338 21.83 -11.81 36.80
N SER A 339 22.37 -12.99 37.15
CA SER A 339 21.63 -14.26 37.03
C SER A 339 20.30 -14.26 37.80
N THR A 340 20.20 -13.48 38.88
CA THR A 340 18.95 -13.30 39.64
C THR A 340 17.82 -12.70 38.81
N PHE A 341 18.14 -11.85 37.81
CA PHE A 341 17.13 -11.30 36.92
C PHE A 341 16.39 -12.38 36.13
N PHE A 342 17.09 -13.46 35.76
CA PHE A 342 16.57 -14.58 34.97
C PHE A 342 16.03 -15.73 35.83
N ALA A 343 15.96 -15.59 37.16
CA ALA A 343 15.50 -16.65 38.07
C ALA A 343 14.07 -17.13 37.73
N ASP A 344 13.24 -16.22 37.23
CA ASP A 344 11.84 -16.44 36.86
C ASP A 344 11.65 -16.79 35.37
N PHE A 345 12.73 -16.99 34.60
CA PHE A 345 12.65 -17.13 33.14
C PHE A 345 11.83 -18.35 32.68
N ASP A 346 11.89 -19.46 33.43
CA ASP A 346 11.13 -20.70 33.16
C ASP A 346 9.83 -20.81 33.98
N ASN A 347 9.45 -19.76 34.70
CA ASN A 347 8.26 -19.81 35.55
C ASN A 347 6.99 -19.90 34.66
N SER A 348 6.31 -21.04 34.71
CA SER A 348 5.14 -21.34 33.88
C SER A 348 3.97 -20.38 34.09
N ASP A 349 3.76 -19.93 35.33
CA ASP A 349 2.66 -19.03 35.66
C ASP A 349 2.93 -17.63 35.10
N LEU A 350 4.19 -17.18 35.16
CA LEU A 350 4.61 -15.93 34.53
C LEU A 350 4.51 -16.01 33.02
N ILE A 351 4.93 -17.12 32.40
CA ILE A 351 4.79 -17.33 30.95
C ILE A 351 3.32 -17.30 30.53
N ALA A 352 2.44 -18.00 31.24
CA ALA A 352 1.01 -18.04 30.94
C ALA A 352 0.36 -16.66 31.09
N ARG A 353 0.72 -15.92 32.15
CA ARG A 353 0.24 -14.55 32.36
C ARG A 353 0.72 -13.62 31.25
N ASP A 354 2.03 -13.61 30.95
CA ASP A 354 2.60 -12.73 29.93
C ASP A 354 2.00 -13.05 28.54
N SER A 355 1.76 -14.33 28.24
CA SER A 355 1.09 -14.76 26.99
C SER A 355 -0.35 -14.25 26.92
N SER A 356 -1.10 -14.34 28.03
CA SER A 356 -2.48 -13.84 28.11
C SER A 356 -2.55 -12.33 27.99
N GLU A 357 -1.60 -11.61 28.61
CA GLU A 357 -1.47 -10.15 28.51
C GLU A 357 -1.19 -9.71 27.07
N VAL A 358 -0.32 -10.43 26.34
CA VAL A 358 -0.06 -10.15 24.91
C VAL A 358 -1.29 -10.43 24.06
N ALA A 359 -1.95 -11.56 24.24
CA ALA A 359 -3.17 -11.89 23.49
C ALA A 359 -4.33 -10.91 23.77
N ALA A 360 -4.34 -10.24 24.93
CA ALA A 360 -5.33 -9.20 25.25
C ALA A 360 -5.10 -7.88 24.50
N LYS A 361 -3.90 -7.67 23.92
CA LYS A 361 -3.54 -6.44 23.23
C LYS A 361 -4.04 -6.42 21.79
N ASP A 362 -3.99 -7.56 21.10
CA ASP A 362 -4.22 -7.62 19.66
C ASP A 362 -5.56 -8.26 19.30
N ILE A 363 -6.05 -7.95 18.10
CA ILE A 363 -7.27 -8.50 17.53
C ILE A 363 -6.91 -9.66 16.60
N TYR A 364 -7.54 -10.82 16.81
CA TYR A 364 -7.33 -12.04 16.02
C TYR A 364 -8.57 -12.41 15.20
N ALA A 365 -8.37 -13.06 14.06
CA ALA A 365 -9.42 -13.46 13.12
C ALA A 365 -10.54 -14.29 13.79
N GLU A 366 -10.20 -15.22 14.68
CA GLU A 366 -11.16 -16.08 15.37
C GLU A 366 -12.13 -15.28 16.26
N GLU A 367 -11.73 -14.12 16.76
CA GLU A 367 -12.57 -13.29 17.64
C GLU A 367 -13.78 -12.72 16.89
N PHE A 368 -13.82 -12.76 15.55
CA PHE A 368 -14.95 -12.29 14.75
C PHE A 368 -16.08 -13.31 14.60
N HIS A 369 -15.83 -14.60 14.90
CA HIS A 369 -16.85 -15.64 14.71
C HIS A 369 -18.07 -15.45 15.61
N ASP A 370 -17.88 -14.83 16.78
CA ASP A 370 -18.92 -14.57 17.77
C ASP A 370 -19.30 -13.08 17.85
N ARG A 371 -18.98 -12.28 16.81
CA ARG A 371 -19.17 -10.82 16.80
C ARG A 371 -19.98 -10.33 15.61
N VAL A 372 -20.54 -9.13 15.79
CA VAL A 372 -21.35 -8.42 14.78
C VAL A 372 -20.75 -7.03 14.59
N THR A 373 -19.98 -6.82 13.53
CA THR A 373 -19.39 -5.51 13.27
C THR A 373 -20.28 -4.66 12.37
N MET A 374 -20.47 -3.41 12.77
CA MET A 374 -21.42 -2.47 12.18
C MET A 374 -20.85 -1.41 11.23
N PRO A 375 -19.53 -1.17 11.08
CA PRO A 375 -19.02 -0.28 10.03
C PRO A 375 -19.53 -0.70 8.66
N ARG A 376 -19.95 0.23 7.80
CA ARG A 376 -20.26 -0.10 6.40
C ARG A 376 -18.98 -0.45 5.63
N MET A 377 -17.92 0.32 5.88
CA MET A 377 -16.57 0.13 5.35
C MET A 377 -15.53 0.00 6.47
N VAL A 378 -14.56 -0.89 6.28
CA VAL A 378 -13.35 -0.93 7.11
C VAL A 378 -12.10 -0.79 6.23
N MET A 379 -11.22 0.15 6.56
CA MET A 379 -9.95 0.35 5.89
C MET A 379 -8.81 -0.13 6.78
N PHE A 380 -7.98 -1.04 6.25
CA PHE A 380 -6.75 -1.51 6.87
C PHE A 380 -5.55 -0.85 6.20
N ASP A 381 -5.02 0.17 6.85
CA ASP A 381 -3.70 0.69 6.59
C ASP A 381 -2.66 -0.12 7.39
N ALA A 382 -2.61 -1.40 7.05
CA ALA A 382 -1.83 -2.43 7.73
C ALA A 382 -1.31 -3.48 6.76
N CYS A 383 -0.13 -4.04 7.05
CA CYS A 383 0.47 -5.10 6.27
C CYS A 383 -0.40 -6.37 6.30
N TYR A 384 -0.49 -7.08 5.18
CA TYR A 384 -1.06 -8.44 5.07
C TYR A 384 -2.53 -8.66 5.49
N ASN A 385 -3.25 -7.68 6.04
CA ASN A 385 -4.64 -7.90 6.47
C ASN A 385 -5.60 -8.26 5.30
N GLY A 386 -5.21 -7.93 4.07
CA GLY A 386 -5.93 -8.27 2.84
C GLY A 386 -5.34 -9.46 2.08
N SER A 387 -4.58 -10.34 2.72
CA SER A 387 -3.90 -11.49 2.11
C SER A 387 -4.83 -12.60 1.60
N PHE A 388 -5.72 -12.28 0.67
CA PHE A 388 -6.68 -13.21 0.07
C PHE A 388 -6.06 -14.39 -0.71
N HIS A 389 -4.73 -14.45 -0.83
CA HIS A 389 -4.00 -15.58 -1.42
C HIS A 389 -3.80 -16.70 -0.40
N GLU A 390 -3.70 -16.36 0.88
CA GLU A 390 -3.70 -17.28 2.01
C GLU A 390 -5.08 -17.92 2.19
N ASP A 391 -5.14 -19.01 2.96
CA ASP A 391 -6.43 -19.63 3.32
C ASP A 391 -7.27 -18.72 4.23
N ASP A 392 -6.59 -17.92 5.07
CA ASP A 392 -7.20 -17.08 6.08
C ASP A 392 -6.61 -15.68 6.09
N TYR A 393 -7.50 -14.70 6.20
CA TYR A 393 -7.15 -13.29 6.20
C TYR A 393 -8.24 -12.47 6.89
N ILE A 394 -7.82 -11.56 7.77
CA ILE A 394 -8.71 -10.88 8.72
C ILE A 394 -9.73 -9.96 8.02
N ALA A 395 -9.38 -9.35 6.89
CA ALA A 395 -10.32 -8.53 6.13
C ALA A 395 -11.55 -9.32 5.63
N GLY A 396 -11.41 -10.62 5.39
CA GLY A 396 -12.51 -11.52 5.07
C GLY A 396 -13.47 -11.73 6.25
N GLU A 397 -12.94 -11.79 7.47
CA GLU A 397 -13.74 -11.98 8.70
C GLU A 397 -14.73 -10.83 8.94
N TYR A 398 -14.35 -9.62 8.55
CA TYR A 398 -15.23 -8.46 8.64
C TYR A 398 -16.42 -8.55 7.68
N ILE A 399 -16.22 -8.99 6.44
CA ILE A 399 -17.31 -9.07 5.45
C ILE A 399 -18.18 -10.31 5.64
N PHE A 400 -17.68 -11.41 6.20
CA PHE A 400 -18.48 -12.62 6.41
C PHE A 400 -19.16 -12.70 7.78
N ASN A 401 -18.87 -11.77 8.69
CA ASN A 401 -19.67 -11.65 9.90
C ASN A 401 -21.09 -11.10 9.60
N PRO A 402 -22.09 -11.39 10.45
CA PRO A 402 -23.49 -11.05 10.19
C PRO A 402 -23.85 -9.57 10.39
N GLY A 403 -22.86 -8.71 10.66
CA GLY A 403 -23.06 -7.27 10.84
C GLY A 403 -23.21 -6.52 9.51
N ALA A 404 -22.98 -5.20 9.54
CA ALA A 404 -23.29 -4.31 8.41
C ALA A 404 -22.12 -4.09 7.43
N THR A 405 -20.93 -4.61 7.75
CA THR A 405 -19.75 -4.49 6.87
C THR A 405 -19.98 -5.21 5.57
N VAL A 406 -19.89 -4.47 4.46
CA VAL A 406 -20.04 -5.02 3.10
C VAL A 406 -18.74 -4.93 2.31
N VAL A 407 -17.80 -4.08 2.74
CA VAL A 407 -16.54 -3.91 2.03
C VAL A 407 -15.41 -3.55 2.98
N THR A 408 -14.23 -4.05 2.67
CA THR A 408 -12.98 -3.65 3.31
C THR A 408 -11.91 -3.31 2.29
N GLN A 409 -10.95 -2.48 2.67
CA GLN A 409 -9.73 -2.18 1.91
C GLN A 409 -8.54 -2.73 2.68
N GLY A 410 -7.69 -3.56 2.08
CA GLY A 410 -6.55 -4.17 2.76
C GLY A 410 -5.41 -4.52 1.82
N ASN A 411 -4.28 -4.95 2.39
CA ASN A 411 -3.05 -5.16 1.63
C ASN A 411 -2.61 -6.62 1.68
N THR A 412 -2.11 -7.17 0.57
CA THR A 412 -1.60 -8.56 0.47
C THR A 412 -0.15 -8.71 0.92
N ARG A 413 0.58 -7.59 1.04
CA ARG A 413 2.00 -7.53 1.45
C ARG A 413 2.24 -6.37 2.43
N ASN A 414 3.52 -6.16 2.77
CA ASN A 414 3.96 -5.02 3.57
C ASN A 414 3.59 -3.69 2.91
N VAL A 415 3.15 -2.73 3.73
CA VAL A 415 2.89 -1.36 3.30
C VAL A 415 3.83 -0.37 3.97
N LEU A 416 4.05 0.76 3.30
CA LEU A 416 4.80 1.87 3.88
C LEU A 416 3.95 2.61 4.90
N GLN A 417 4.41 2.66 6.16
CA GLN A 417 3.70 3.31 7.27
C GLN A 417 3.55 4.83 7.09
N ASP A 418 4.44 5.40 6.29
CA ASP A 418 4.49 6.82 5.99
C ASP A 418 3.89 7.14 4.62
N ARG A 419 3.01 6.31 4.06
CA ARG A 419 2.23 6.69 2.87
C ARG A 419 1.12 7.70 3.21
N TRP A 420 0.56 8.37 2.19
CA TRP A 420 -0.62 9.24 2.39
C TRP A 420 -1.87 8.37 2.28
N THR A 421 -2.35 7.92 3.43
CA THR A 421 -3.25 6.76 3.56
C THR A 421 -4.69 7.13 3.26
N ILE A 422 -5.07 8.37 3.60
CA ILE A 422 -6.41 8.94 3.42
C ILE A 422 -6.54 9.75 2.12
N GLU A 423 -5.70 9.48 1.11
CA GLU A 423 -5.75 10.18 -0.17
C GLU A 423 -7.16 10.09 -0.79
N MET A 424 -7.82 11.25 -0.98
CA MET A 424 -9.15 11.35 -1.60
C MET A 424 -10.25 10.50 -0.95
N ILE A 425 -10.08 10.03 0.29
CA ILE A 425 -11.07 9.17 0.95
C ILE A 425 -12.41 9.90 1.19
N GLY A 426 -12.40 11.24 1.24
CA GLY A 426 -13.60 12.06 1.35
C GLY A 426 -14.50 12.01 0.11
N LEU A 427 -14.05 11.43 -1.00
CA LEU A 427 -14.93 11.11 -2.13
C LEU A 427 -16.10 10.19 -1.74
N LEU A 428 -15.94 9.38 -0.67
CA LEU A 428 -17.05 8.62 -0.08
C LEU A 428 -18.20 9.52 0.38
N SER A 429 -17.90 10.69 0.98
CA SER A 429 -18.89 11.70 1.34
C SER A 429 -19.62 12.29 0.12
N HIS A 430 -19.05 12.15 -1.06
CA HIS A 430 -19.60 12.63 -2.32
C HIS A 430 -20.32 11.55 -3.13
N GLY A 431 -20.58 10.38 -2.53
CA GLY A 431 -21.28 9.27 -3.16
C GLY A 431 -20.47 8.56 -4.24
N VAL A 432 -19.15 8.75 -4.26
CA VAL A 432 -18.26 7.95 -5.10
C VAL A 432 -18.21 6.53 -4.54
N ARG A 433 -18.38 5.53 -5.41
CA ARG A 433 -18.26 4.13 -5.03
C ARG A 433 -16.87 3.82 -4.50
N ALA A 434 -16.78 2.98 -3.48
CA ALA A 434 -15.52 2.63 -2.83
C ALA A 434 -14.50 2.03 -3.81
N GLY A 435 -14.95 1.28 -4.82
CA GLY A 435 -14.12 0.79 -5.91
C GLY A 435 -13.52 1.91 -6.77
N GLN A 436 -14.31 2.91 -7.15
CA GLN A 436 -13.82 4.07 -7.89
C GLN A 436 -12.79 4.87 -7.09
N TYR A 437 -13.04 5.07 -5.79
CA TYR A 437 -12.04 5.62 -4.88
C TYR A 437 -10.75 4.78 -4.88
N ASN A 438 -10.86 3.45 -4.67
CA ASN A 438 -9.70 2.57 -4.59
C ASN A 438 -8.89 2.55 -5.91
N ARG A 439 -9.55 2.69 -7.06
CA ARG A 439 -8.89 2.81 -8.38
C ARG A 439 -7.97 4.03 -8.46
N LEU A 440 -8.33 5.14 -7.83
CA LEU A 440 -7.52 6.37 -7.84
C LEU A 440 -6.27 6.27 -6.98
N VAL A 441 -6.29 5.42 -5.95
CA VAL A 441 -5.21 5.24 -4.96
C VAL A 441 -4.53 3.87 -5.07
N ALA A 442 -4.59 3.27 -6.25
CA ALA A 442 -4.17 1.89 -6.45
C ALA A 442 -2.68 1.67 -6.17
N THR A 443 -2.39 0.57 -5.48
CA THR A 443 -1.04 0.00 -5.32
C THR A 443 -1.09 -1.48 -5.69
N LEU A 444 0.07 -2.10 -5.93
CA LEU A 444 0.09 -3.49 -6.40
C LEU A 444 -0.44 -4.45 -5.33
N GLU A 445 -0.18 -4.16 -4.07
CA GLU A 445 -0.61 -4.92 -2.90
C GLU A 445 -1.98 -4.51 -2.33
N GLY A 446 -2.54 -3.36 -2.74
CA GLY A 446 -3.76 -2.79 -2.16
C GLY A 446 -5.04 -3.20 -2.90
N HIS A 447 -6.00 -3.79 -2.17
CA HIS A 447 -7.20 -4.40 -2.75
C HIS A 447 -8.46 -4.16 -1.94
N MET A 448 -9.59 -4.20 -2.64
CA MET A 448 -10.92 -4.18 -2.03
C MET A 448 -11.43 -5.62 -1.87
N ILE A 449 -12.04 -5.90 -0.72
CA ILE A 449 -12.60 -7.20 -0.36
C ILE A 449 -14.08 -6.99 -0.01
N GLY A 450 -14.99 -7.72 -0.66
CA GLY A 450 -16.44 -7.51 -0.52
C GLY A 450 -17.07 -6.81 -1.73
N ASP A 451 -18.05 -5.94 -1.47
CA ASP A 451 -18.80 -5.20 -2.49
C ASP A 451 -18.11 -3.84 -2.82
N PRO A 452 -17.40 -3.71 -3.96
CA PRO A 452 -16.73 -2.46 -4.33
C PRO A 452 -17.69 -1.36 -4.76
N THR A 453 -18.95 -1.69 -5.00
CA THR A 453 -19.98 -0.72 -5.44
C THR A 453 -20.67 -0.05 -4.25
N MET A 454 -20.23 -0.34 -3.02
CA MET A 454 -20.67 0.39 -1.83
C MET A 454 -20.42 1.88 -2.01
N HIS A 455 -21.44 2.68 -1.70
CA HIS A 455 -21.34 4.14 -1.66
C HIS A 455 -22.24 4.68 -0.55
N PHE A 456 -22.14 5.98 -0.30
CA PHE A 456 -23.04 6.72 0.57
C PHE A 456 -23.89 7.70 -0.25
N ALA A 457 -24.94 8.24 0.34
CA ALA A 457 -25.65 9.39 -0.19
C ALA A 457 -24.71 10.60 -0.21
N PRO A 458 -24.65 11.35 -1.32
CA PRO A 458 -23.70 12.43 -1.45
C PRO A 458 -24.13 13.66 -0.63
N LEU A 459 -23.14 14.40 -0.10
CA LEU A 459 -23.35 15.71 0.56
C LEU A 459 -24.22 16.66 -0.29
N GLN A 460 -23.99 16.64 -1.61
CA GLN A 460 -24.76 17.34 -2.62
C GLN A 460 -25.02 16.42 -3.82
N SER A 461 -26.20 16.52 -4.42
CA SER A 461 -26.53 15.73 -5.63
C SER A 461 -25.49 15.97 -6.73
N ASN A 462 -24.91 14.90 -7.25
CA ASN A 462 -23.87 14.91 -8.27
C ASN A 462 -23.82 13.56 -9.00
N THR A 463 -22.96 13.47 -10.02
CA THR A 463 -22.73 12.24 -10.81
C THR A 463 -21.25 11.81 -10.78
N LEU A 464 -20.49 12.18 -9.74
CA LEU A 464 -19.03 12.00 -9.70
C LEU A 464 -18.60 10.54 -9.90
N SER A 465 -19.33 9.59 -9.31
CA SER A 465 -18.99 8.16 -9.42
C SER A 465 -18.99 7.66 -10.86
N SER A 466 -20.00 8.02 -11.67
CA SER A 466 -20.07 7.63 -13.08
C SER A 466 -19.24 8.55 -13.98
N ALA A 467 -19.06 9.82 -13.60
CA ALA A 467 -18.25 10.78 -14.35
C ALA A 467 -16.78 10.38 -14.46
N LEU A 468 -16.23 9.68 -13.45
CA LEU A 468 -14.89 9.06 -13.50
C LEU A 468 -14.70 8.13 -14.71
N THR A 469 -15.79 7.52 -15.20
CA THR A 469 -15.79 6.66 -16.39
C THR A 469 -16.22 7.44 -17.63
N LEU A 470 -17.34 8.18 -17.55
CA LEU A 470 -17.99 8.81 -18.71
C LEU A 470 -17.33 10.11 -19.18
N HIS A 471 -16.74 10.87 -18.25
CA HIS A 471 -16.10 12.15 -18.49
C HIS A 471 -14.58 12.05 -18.36
N ARG A 472 -13.99 10.85 -18.41
CA ARG A 472 -12.53 10.63 -18.26
C ARG A 472 -11.71 11.62 -19.09
N ASP A 473 -12.12 11.84 -20.34
CA ASP A 473 -11.41 12.68 -21.31
C ASP A 473 -12.07 14.07 -21.52
N ASP A 474 -12.95 14.50 -20.61
CA ASP A 474 -13.69 15.76 -20.70
C ASP A 474 -13.06 16.86 -19.83
N GLU A 475 -12.12 17.59 -20.41
CA GLU A 475 -11.40 18.69 -19.74
C GLU A 475 -12.38 19.74 -19.18
N SER A 476 -13.41 20.12 -19.94
CA SER A 476 -14.35 21.18 -19.54
C SER A 476 -15.19 20.79 -18.32
N TYR A 477 -15.58 19.52 -18.23
CA TYR A 477 -16.27 19.00 -17.05
C TYR A 477 -15.38 19.12 -15.81
N TRP A 478 -14.13 18.66 -15.87
CA TRP A 478 -13.23 18.70 -14.71
C TRP A 478 -12.83 20.12 -14.32
N GLU A 479 -12.61 21.02 -15.29
CA GLU A 479 -12.39 22.46 -15.02
C GLU A 479 -13.52 23.05 -14.19
N SER A 480 -14.77 22.71 -14.50
CA SER A 480 -15.94 23.24 -13.78
C SER A 480 -16.00 22.84 -12.29
N LEU A 481 -15.25 21.80 -11.88
CA LEU A 481 -15.25 21.28 -10.52
C LEU A 481 -14.17 21.90 -9.62
N LEU A 482 -13.24 22.68 -10.17
CA LEU A 482 -12.13 23.29 -9.41
C LEU A 482 -12.60 24.34 -8.40
N ASP A 483 -13.75 24.97 -8.65
CA ASP A 483 -14.36 25.96 -7.75
C ASP A 483 -15.24 25.33 -6.66
N SER A 484 -15.42 24.00 -6.66
CA SER A 484 -16.21 23.26 -5.67
C SER A 484 -15.86 23.67 -4.24
N PRO A 485 -16.79 23.78 -3.28
CA PRO A 485 -16.44 24.12 -1.90
C PRO A 485 -15.76 22.95 -1.15
N TYR A 486 -15.64 21.77 -1.78
CA TYR A 486 -15.13 20.55 -1.15
C TYR A 486 -13.75 20.17 -1.66
N ALA A 487 -12.82 19.93 -0.73
CA ALA A 487 -11.42 19.66 -1.04
C ALA A 487 -11.24 18.43 -1.94
N ASP A 488 -11.94 17.31 -1.65
CA ASP A 488 -11.83 16.07 -2.42
C ASP A 488 -12.32 16.21 -3.86
N VAL A 489 -13.37 17.00 -4.09
CA VAL A 489 -13.87 17.26 -5.46
C VAL A 489 -12.87 18.07 -6.26
N ARG A 490 -12.21 19.07 -5.64
CA ARG A 490 -11.12 19.83 -6.27
C ARG A 490 -9.92 18.93 -6.56
N SER A 491 -9.52 18.13 -5.59
CA SER A 491 -8.40 17.18 -5.73
C SER A 491 -8.65 16.19 -6.86
N LEU A 492 -9.86 15.64 -6.95
CA LEU A 492 -10.26 14.77 -8.06
C LEU A 492 -10.19 15.52 -9.40
N ALA A 493 -10.73 16.74 -9.49
CA ALA A 493 -10.67 17.53 -10.71
C ALA A 493 -9.21 17.77 -11.16
N LEU A 494 -8.31 18.09 -10.22
CA LEU A 494 -6.88 18.24 -10.51
C LEU A 494 -6.25 16.94 -10.99
N ARG A 495 -6.58 15.81 -10.37
CA ARG A 495 -6.12 14.48 -10.78
C ARG A 495 -6.51 14.19 -12.23
N MET A 496 -7.78 14.39 -12.58
CA MET A 496 -8.27 14.11 -13.92
C MET A 496 -7.65 15.04 -14.96
N LEU A 497 -7.54 16.34 -14.66
CA LEU A 497 -6.91 17.32 -15.55
C LEU A 497 -5.41 17.08 -15.78
N SER A 498 -4.71 16.46 -14.82
CA SER A 498 -3.27 16.17 -14.97
C SER A 498 -2.92 15.28 -16.16
N HIS A 499 -3.88 14.50 -16.63
CA HIS A 499 -3.76 13.63 -17.80
C HIS A 499 -4.22 14.29 -19.10
N LEU A 500 -4.97 15.39 -19.01
CA LEU A 500 -5.61 16.06 -20.15
C LEU A 500 -4.86 17.34 -20.55
N VAL A 501 -4.33 18.07 -19.57
CA VAL A 501 -3.70 19.36 -19.76
C VAL A 501 -2.18 19.19 -19.90
N PRO A 502 -1.54 19.81 -20.91
CA PRO A 502 -0.08 19.75 -21.06
C PRO A 502 0.68 20.26 -19.83
N GLU A 503 1.75 19.54 -19.45
CA GLU A 503 2.61 19.86 -18.30
C GLU A 503 2.99 21.35 -18.24
N SER A 504 3.40 21.93 -19.37
CA SER A 504 3.85 23.33 -19.46
C SER A 504 2.81 24.35 -19.01
N SER A 505 1.53 23.99 -19.07
CA SER A 505 0.42 24.83 -18.60
C SER A 505 -0.09 24.41 -17.24
N PHE A 506 -0.09 23.11 -16.93
CA PHE A 506 -0.68 22.58 -15.71
C PHE A 506 0.23 22.68 -14.49
N SER A 507 1.54 22.46 -14.65
CA SER A 507 2.50 22.49 -13.53
C SER A 507 2.53 23.85 -12.80
N PRO A 508 2.58 25.01 -13.49
CA PRO A 508 2.45 26.32 -12.84
C PRO A 508 1.13 26.50 -12.09
N ARG A 509 0.03 25.93 -12.63
CA ARG A 509 -1.28 25.98 -11.99
C ARG A 509 -1.33 25.16 -10.71
N LEU A 510 -0.74 23.96 -10.71
CA LEU A 510 -0.62 23.13 -9.51
C LEU A 510 0.20 23.82 -8.43
N LEU A 511 1.29 24.49 -8.79
CA LEU A 511 2.07 25.28 -7.83
C LEU A 511 1.23 26.43 -7.24
N GLU A 512 0.40 27.09 -8.03
CA GLU A 512 -0.50 28.12 -7.51
C GLU A 512 -1.57 27.54 -6.56
N VAL A 513 -2.12 26.37 -6.89
CA VAL A 513 -3.01 25.63 -5.99
C VAL A 513 -2.29 25.29 -4.68
N PHE A 514 -1.05 24.80 -4.75
CA PHE A 514 -0.22 24.52 -3.58
C PHE A 514 0.00 25.76 -2.71
N ARG A 515 0.21 26.93 -3.32
CA ARG A 515 0.44 28.20 -2.61
C ARG A 515 -0.81 28.76 -1.94
N SER A 516 -1.95 28.66 -2.61
CA SER A 516 -3.14 29.46 -2.28
C SER A 516 -4.29 28.65 -1.68
N SER A 517 -4.33 27.32 -1.88
CA SER A 517 -5.44 26.51 -1.42
C SER A 517 -5.55 26.51 0.11
N PRO A 518 -6.74 26.79 0.68
CA PRO A 518 -6.96 26.69 2.12
C PRO A 518 -6.94 25.22 2.58
N PHE A 519 -7.25 24.29 1.68
CA PHE A 519 -7.39 22.87 2.00
C PHE A 519 -6.04 22.17 1.99
N CYS A 520 -5.68 21.55 3.12
CA CYS A 520 -4.42 20.83 3.22
C CYS A 520 -4.40 19.57 2.34
N THR A 521 -5.54 18.92 2.13
CA THR A 521 -5.64 17.75 1.25
C THR A 521 -5.49 18.12 -0.23
N THR A 522 -6.03 19.26 -0.66
CA THR A 522 -5.83 19.78 -2.03
C THR A 522 -4.40 20.27 -2.26
N ARG A 523 -3.74 20.88 -1.26
CA ARG A 523 -2.30 21.18 -1.36
C ARG A 523 -1.47 19.90 -1.48
N MET A 524 -1.79 18.87 -0.69
CA MET A 524 -1.11 17.57 -0.79
C MET A 524 -1.27 16.95 -2.18
N GLU A 525 -2.49 16.98 -2.73
CA GLU A 525 -2.74 16.47 -4.08
C GLU A 525 -1.94 17.24 -5.14
N ALA A 526 -1.88 18.57 -5.04
CA ALA A 526 -1.07 19.38 -5.94
C ALA A 526 0.43 19.02 -5.85
N LEU A 527 0.96 18.81 -4.65
CA LEU A 527 2.34 18.35 -4.43
C LEU A 527 2.59 16.98 -5.08
N LYS A 528 1.66 16.03 -4.91
CA LYS A 528 1.76 14.69 -5.50
C LYS A 528 1.76 14.75 -7.04
N LEU A 529 0.87 15.54 -7.62
CA LEU A 529 0.76 15.72 -9.08
C LEU A 529 2.00 16.41 -9.66
N LEU A 530 2.52 17.44 -8.99
CA LEU A 530 3.80 18.08 -9.35
C LEU A 530 4.96 17.08 -9.37
N GLY A 531 4.95 16.11 -8.46
CA GLY A 531 5.95 15.03 -8.42
C GLY A 531 6.02 14.20 -9.71
N VAL A 532 4.91 14.07 -10.44
CA VAL A 532 4.88 13.36 -11.75
C VAL A 532 5.75 14.06 -12.78
N TYR A 533 5.69 15.40 -12.83
CA TYR A 533 6.50 16.21 -13.74
C TYR A 533 7.97 16.27 -13.29
N SER A 534 8.18 16.38 -11.98
CA SER A 534 9.50 16.52 -11.35
C SER A 534 10.33 17.69 -11.91
N ASN A 535 9.69 18.83 -12.09
CA ASN A 535 10.26 20.04 -12.69
C ASN A 535 10.53 21.15 -11.64
N ASP A 536 10.78 22.39 -12.08
CA ASP A 536 11.11 23.53 -11.20
C ASP A 536 9.96 23.88 -10.24
N GLU A 537 8.72 23.83 -10.73
CA GLU A 537 7.54 24.05 -9.91
C GLU A 537 7.41 23.01 -8.80
N PHE A 538 7.74 21.74 -9.08
CA PHE A 538 7.79 20.70 -8.07
C PHE A 538 8.84 20.97 -7.00
N ARG A 539 10.08 21.33 -7.41
CA ARG A 539 11.15 21.69 -6.47
C ARG A 539 10.75 22.85 -5.57
N GLU A 540 10.10 23.86 -6.14
CA GLU A 540 9.59 25.01 -5.39
C GLU A 540 8.47 24.62 -4.41
N ALA A 541 7.54 23.76 -4.82
CA ALA A 541 6.51 23.24 -3.93
C ALA A 541 7.11 22.45 -2.77
N VAL A 542 8.13 21.61 -3.02
CA VAL A 542 8.86 20.89 -1.96
C VAL A 542 9.57 21.86 -1.02
N ARG A 543 10.29 22.86 -1.55
CA ARG A 543 10.97 23.88 -0.74
C ARG A 543 10.02 24.60 0.21
N MET A 544 8.83 24.95 -0.28
CA MET A 544 7.78 25.58 0.51
C MET A 544 7.14 24.58 1.50
N GLY A 545 6.87 23.36 1.02
CA GLY A 545 6.13 22.33 1.71
C GLY A 545 6.81 21.79 2.96
N ILE A 546 8.15 21.81 3.02
CA ILE A 546 8.93 21.44 4.23
C ILE A 546 8.42 22.18 5.49
N ASN A 547 7.90 23.39 5.34
CA ASN A 547 7.36 24.20 6.43
C ASN A 547 5.83 24.36 6.39
N ASP A 548 5.10 23.53 5.63
CA ASP A 548 3.64 23.60 5.55
C ASP A 548 3.02 23.41 6.96
N PRO A 549 1.94 24.14 7.28
CA PRO A 549 1.24 24.00 8.55
C PRO A 549 0.55 22.65 8.75
N TYR A 550 0.38 21.83 7.71
CA TYR A 550 -0.06 20.45 7.81
C TYR A 550 1.15 19.53 7.88
N GLU A 551 1.36 18.87 9.03
CA GLU A 551 2.51 18.00 9.31
C GLU A 551 2.81 17.03 8.16
N ARG A 552 1.77 16.44 7.58
CA ARG A 552 1.90 15.44 6.54
C ARG A 552 2.52 16.00 5.25
N ILE A 553 2.21 17.23 4.85
CA ILE A 553 2.88 17.91 3.71
C ILE A 553 4.34 18.19 4.07
N ALA A 554 4.61 18.67 5.27
CA ALA A 554 5.97 18.91 5.74
C ALA A 554 6.82 17.65 5.73
N ARG A 555 6.26 16.54 6.21
CA ARG A 555 6.89 15.22 6.21
C ARG A 555 7.15 14.69 4.82
N MET A 556 6.15 14.74 3.93
CA MET A 556 6.30 14.31 2.55
C MET A 556 7.35 15.16 1.82
N SER A 557 7.35 16.47 2.03
CA SER A 557 8.31 17.38 1.41
C SER A 557 9.73 17.18 1.95
N ALA A 558 9.89 16.84 3.23
CA ALA A 558 11.18 16.47 3.80
C ALA A 558 11.79 15.23 3.13
N ASP A 559 10.97 14.21 2.86
CA ASP A 559 11.37 13.00 2.15
C ASP A 559 11.72 13.32 0.69
N LEU A 560 10.79 14.00 -0.01
CA LEU A 560 10.96 14.40 -1.40
C LEU A 560 12.19 15.29 -1.63
N ALA A 561 12.58 16.14 -0.67
CA ALA A 561 13.79 16.94 -0.80
C ALA A 561 15.04 16.07 -0.96
N GLY A 562 15.14 14.99 -0.19
CA GLY A 562 16.21 14.00 -0.31
C GLY A 562 16.11 13.19 -1.60
N GLU A 563 14.91 12.77 -1.99
CA GLU A 563 14.64 12.04 -3.25
C GLU A 563 14.91 12.88 -4.52
N ILE A 564 14.86 14.21 -4.43
CA ILE A 564 15.25 15.12 -5.52
C ILE A 564 16.78 15.30 -5.58
N GLY A 565 17.42 15.43 -4.42
CA GLY A 565 18.87 15.58 -4.30
C GLY A 565 19.43 16.94 -4.74
N ASP A 566 18.59 17.94 -4.93
CA ASP A 566 19.01 19.26 -5.38
C ASP A 566 19.48 20.12 -4.22
N VAL A 567 20.77 20.51 -4.23
CA VAL A 567 21.41 21.28 -3.16
C VAL A 567 20.74 22.64 -2.90
N SER A 568 19.95 23.18 -3.82
CA SER A 568 19.17 24.41 -3.60
C SER A 568 18.08 24.24 -2.54
N LEU A 569 17.68 23.01 -2.22
CA LEU A 569 16.72 22.71 -1.14
C LEU A 569 17.36 22.70 0.25
N LEU A 570 18.69 22.54 0.35
CA LEU A 570 19.40 22.42 1.62
C LEU A 570 19.11 23.55 2.63
N PRO A 571 19.01 24.83 2.23
CA PRO A 571 18.67 25.89 3.19
C PRO A 571 17.32 25.66 3.88
N ALA A 572 16.30 25.20 3.14
CA ALA A 572 14.99 24.92 3.71
C ALA A 572 15.01 23.66 4.59
N VAL A 573 15.69 22.61 4.14
CA VAL A 573 15.85 21.34 4.87
C VAL A 573 16.58 21.56 6.20
N VAL A 574 17.73 22.25 6.18
CA VAL A 574 18.56 22.52 7.37
C VAL A 574 17.82 23.42 8.36
N ALA A 575 17.15 24.47 7.89
CA ALA A 575 16.34 25.31 8.76
C ALA A 575 15.24 24.51 9.46
N ALA A 576 14.47 23.70 8.73
CA ALA A 576 13.42 22.88 9.31
C ALA A 576 13.95 21.81 10.27
N TYR A 577 15.13 21.24 10.01
CA TYR A 577 15.75 20.25 10.89
C TYR A 577 16.18 20.85 12.22
N ILE A 578 16.70 22.09 12.22
CA ILE A 578 17.17 22.77 13.43
C ILE A 578 16.01 23.45 14.18
N ASP A 579 15.06 24.05 13.47
CA ASP A 579 13.95 24.81 14.05
C ASP A 579 12.74 23.96 14.45
N GLY A 580 12.46 22.87 13.71
CA GLY A 580 11.21 22.10 13.80
C GLY A 580 11.29 20.83 14.64
N GLY A 581 12.13 20.80 15.69
CA GLY A 581 12.38 19.61 16.51
C GLY A 581 11.15 19.00 17.18
N GLU A 582 10.07 19.78 17.37
CA GLU A 582 8.79 19.32 17.92
C GLU A 582 8.02 18.40 16.96
N ARG A 583 8.24 18.52 15.65
CA ARG A 583 7.64 17.65 14.62
C ARG A 583 8.51 16.41 14.46
N GLN A 584 8.52 15.55 15.49
CA GLN A 584 9.47 14.44 15.60
C GLN A 584 9.56 13.56 14.36
N ARG A 585 8.44 13.25 13.69
CA ARG A 585 8.45 12.42 12.47
C ARG A 585 9.05 13.17 11.28
N VAL A 586 8.73 14.46 11.10
CA VAL A 586 9.39 15.31 10.09
C VAL A 586 10.89 15.39 10.35
N ASN A 587 11.30 15.60 11.61
CA ASN A 587 12.70 15.71 11.99
C ASN A 587 13.49 14.41 11.72
N TYR A 588 12.87 13.26 12.03
CA TYR A 588 13.40 11.94 11.68
C TYR A 588 13.60 11.80 10.16
N THR A 589 12.59 12.14 9.36
CA THR A 589 12.70 12.11 7.89
C THR A 589 13.81 13.05 7.40
N LEU A 590 13.87 14.29 7.87
CA LEU A 590 14.91 15.26 7.50
C LEU A 590 16.33 14.73 7.81
N SER A 591 16.52 14.04 8.94
CA SER A 591 17.81 13.47 9.30
C SER A 591 18.29 12.40 8.31
N ASN A 592 17.36 11.61 7.76
CA ASN A 592 17.65 10.63 6.72
C ASN A 592 17.89 11.33 5.37
N SER A 593 17.02 12.27 5.00
CA SER A 593 17.15 13.04 3.74
C SER A 593 18.46 13.80 3.65
N LEU A 594 18.97 14.36 4.76
CA LEU A 594 20.25 15.08 4.78
C LEU A 594 21.43 14.20 4.35
N ALA A 595 21.37 12.89 4.56
CA ALA A 595 22.42 11.95 4.12
C ALA A 595 22.38 11.66 2.61
N LEU A 596 21.31 12.06 1.90
CA LEU A 596 21.18 11.94 0.45
C LEU A 596 21.84 13.10 -0.30
N PHE A 597 22.29 14.13 0.41
CA PHE A 597 23.06 15.25 -0.13
C PHE A 597 24.57 15.06 0.12
N PRO A 598 25.43 15.76 -0.66
CA PRO A 598 26.86 15.79 -0.36
C PRO A 598 27.12 16.34 1.05
N ARG A 599 27.88 15.58 1.84
CA ARG A 599 28.20 15.91 3.24
C ARG A 599 28.78 17.32 3.39
N GLU A 600 29.67 17.72 2.49
CA GLU A 600 30.32 19.05 2.54
C GLU A 600 29.31 20.19 2.35
N ASP A 601 28.31 20.02 1.48
CA ASP A 601 27.27 21.01 1.25
C ASP A 601 26.32 21.13 2.44
N VAL A 602 25.99 20.00 3.08
CA VAL A 602 25.21 19.98 4.32
C VAL A 602 25.93 20.72 5.44
N MET A 603 27.21 20.41 5.69
CA MET A 603 28.00 21.06 6.76
C MET A 603 28.12 22.57 6.52
N ARG A 604 28.37 22.97 5.28
CA ARG A 604 28.41 24.39 4.89
C ARG A 604 27.08 25.09 5.12
N CYS A 605 25.97 24.43 4.82
CA CYS A 605 24.63 24.97 5.03
C CYS A 605 24.31 25.12 6.53
N ILE A 606 24.69 24.15 7.36
CA ILE A 606 24.58 24.23 8.83
C ILE A 606 25.40 25.40 9.37
N ASP A 607 26.64 25.57 8.93
CA ASP A 607 27.48 26.70 9.32
C ASP A 607 26.82 28.04 8.99
N ASN A 608 26.33 28.18 7.75
CA ASN A 608 25.63 29.38 7.31
C ASN A 608 24.36 29.65 8.10
N TYR A 609 23.59 28.61 8.44
CA TYR A 609 22.38 28.74 9.24
C TYR A 609 22.67 29.39 10.60
N TYR A 610 23.69 28.91 11.33
CA TYR A 610 24.03 29.46 12.65
C TYR A 610 24.66 30.86 12.59
N VAL A 611 25.34 31.21 11.49
CA VAL A 611 25.81 32.58 11.25
C VAL A 611 24.64 33.55 11.06
N MET A 612 23.59 33.12 10.36
CA MET A 612 22.44 33.97 10.02
C MET A 612 21.37 34.01 11.12
N ASN A 613 21.31 33.00 11.99
CA ASN A 613 20.31 32.86 13.03
C ASN A 613 20.99 32.73 14.40
N PRO A 614 21.22 33.84 15.13
CA PRO A 614 21.80 33.79 16.47
C PRO A 614 20.89 33.01 17.43
N ARG A 615 21.43 31.98 18.09
CA ARG A 615 20.70 31.10 19.03
C ARG A 615 21.39 31.04 20.39
N TYR A 616 20.61 30.75 21.42
CA TYR A 616 21.14 30.52 22.75
C TYR A 616 22.00 29.26 22.74
N ASN A 617 23.25 29.35 23.22
CA ASN A 617 24.15 28.21 23.31
C ASN A 617 24.43 27.50 21.96
N PHE A 618 24.50 28.28 20.88
CA PHE A 618 24.56 27.77 19.50
C PHE A 618 25.74 26.82 19.25
N GLU A 619 26.89 26.97 19.93
CA GLU A 619 28.04 26.07 19.76
C GLU A 619 27.72 24.64 20.23
N GLU A 620 27.03 24.49 21.36
CA GLU A 620 26.62 23.18 21.87
C GLU A 620 25.50 22.57 21.03
N GLU A 621 24.52 23.38 20.61
CA GLU A 621 23.43 22.95 19.72
C GLU A 621 23.97 22.49 18.36
N LYS A 622 24.85 23.29 17.75
CA LYS A 622 25.52 22.98 16.48
C LYS A 622 26.31 21.68 16.59
N LYS A 623 27.06 21.50 17.69
CA LYS A 623 27.78 20.26 17.95
C LYS A 623 26.82 19.05 17.99
N ALA A 624 25.71 19.16 18.72
CA ALA A 624 24.72 18.09 18.82
C ALA A 624 24.08 17.75 17.46
N VAL A 625 23.78 18.78 16.64
CA VAL A 625 23.27 18.62 15.26
C VAL A 625 24.26 17.84 14.40
N ILE A 626 25.55 18.23 14.41
CA ILE A 626 26.59 17.56 13.61
C ILE A 626 26.81 16.12 14.11
N ASP A 627 26.92 15.93 15.42
CA ASP A 627 27.14 14.61 16.03
C ASP A 627 25.94 13.67 15.75
N GLY A 628 24.71 14.22 15.72
CA GLY A 628 23.49 13.49 15.38
C GLY A 628 23.44 12.97 13.93
N LEU A 629 24.07 13.69 12.98
CA LEU A 629 24.12 13.31 11.56
C LEU A 629 25.32 12.42 11.22
N ALA A 630 26.36 12.41 12.05
CA ALA A 630 27.63 11.75 11.76
C ALA A 630 27.47 10.28 11.37
N ARG A 631 26.68 9.53 12.15
CA ARG A 631 26.44 8.10 11.92
C ARG A 631 25.72 7.85 10.60
N THR A 632 24.76 8.69 10.22
CA THR A 632 24.00 8.55 8.97
C THR A 632 24.91 8.75 7.76
N PHE A 633 25.81 9.74 7.81
CA PHE A 633 26.81 9.94 6.76
C PHE A 633 27.83 8.79 6.68
N GLU A 634 28.31 8.30 7.82
CA GLU A 634 29.24 7.15 7.86
C GLU A 634 28.62 5.89 7.22
N PHE A 635 27.35 5.62 7.50
CA PHE A 635 26.63 4.52 6.86
C PHE A 635 26.51 4.73 5.33
N ALA A 636 26.11 5.92 4.90
CA ALA A 636 26.00 6.24 3.47
C ALA A 636 27.34 6.03 2.74
N GLU A 637 28.44 6.52 3.31
CA GLU A 637 29.77 6.37 2.73
C GLU A 637 30.22 4.91 2.64
N ASP A 638 29.96 4.09 3.67
CA ASP A 638 30.35 2.68 3.71
C ASP A 638 29.67 1.86 2.60
N TYR A 639 28.35 2.00 2.43
CA TYR A 639 27.63 1.29 1.36
C TYR A 639 28.14 1.70 -0.03
N ASN A 640 28.33 3.00 -0.26
CA ASN A 640 28.82 3.50 -1.55
C ASN A 640 30.23 3.00 -1.87
N LYS A 641 31.13 2.93 -0.88
CA LYS A 641 32.47 2.34 -1.05
C LYS A 641 32.39 0.87 -1.45
N ARG A 642 31.50 0.09 -0.81
CA ARG A 642 31.32 -1.34 -1.11
C ARG A 642 30.83 -1.61 -2.53
N ILE A 643 29.98 -0.74 -3.10
CA ILE A 643 29.42 -0.91 -4.45
C ILE A 643 30.54 -0.92 -5.51
N VAL A 644 31.50 -0.01 -5.39
CA VAL A 644 32.60 0.18 -6.36
C VAL A 644 33.84 -0.66 -6.07
N ASP A 645 33.94 -1.27 -4.88
CA ASP A 645 35.09 -2.08 -4.49
C ASP A 645 35.06 -3.47 -5.15
N LYS A 646 35.81 -3.60 -6.25
CA LYS A 646 35.96 -4.85 -7.01
C LYS A 646 36.70 -5.97 -6.26
N SER A 647 37.30 -5.69 -5.10
CA SER A 647 37.91 -6.73 -4.27
C SER A 647 36.88 -7.52 -3.44
N LEU A 648 35.66 -6.98 -3.30
CA LEU A 648 34.55 -7.64 -2.63
C LEU A 648 33.86 -8.62 -3.56
N ASP A 649 33.31 -9.69 -2.97
CA ASP A 649 32.42 -10.61 -3.68
C ASP A 649 31.10 -9.95 -4.09
N ASP A 650 30.51 -10.44 -5.18
CA ASP A 650 29.28 -9.90 -5.75
C ASP A 650 28.12 -9.84 -4.76
N ARG A 651 28.01 -10.82 -3.85
CA ARG A 651 26.94 -10.86 -2.85
C ARG A 651 27.00 -9.64 -1.93
N LYS A 652 28.19 -9.27 -1.44
CA LYS A 652 28.36 -8.05 -0.62
C LYS A 652 28.08 -6.78 -1.41
N ARG A 653 28.52 -6.72 -2.67
CA ARG A 653 28.28 -5.57 -3.55
C ARG A 653 26.79 -5.40 -3.85
N ILE A 654 26.10 -6.47 -4.26
CA ILE A 654 24.65 -6.50 -4.52
C ILE A 654 23.87 -6.15 -3.25
N SER A 655 24.28 -6.66 -2.08
CA SER A 655 23.66 -6.27 -0.83
C SER A 655 23.75 -4.76 -0.58
N ALA A 656 24.88 -4.12 -0.92
CA ALA A 656 25.04 -2.67 -0.81
C ALA A 656 24.22 -1.91 -1.88
N ILE A 657 24.19 -2.40 -3.12
CA ILE A 657 23.37 -1.84 -4.20
C ILE A 657 21.89 -1.79 -3.80
N ARG A 658 21.36 -2.83 -3.16
CA ARG A 658 19.94 -2.87 -2.76
C ARG A 658 19.56 -1.81 -1.72
N PHE A 659 20.51 -1.31 -0.92
CA PHE A 659 20.24 -0.18 -0.03
C PHE A 659 19.97 1.12 -0.79
N VAL A 660 20.49 1.26 -2.01
CA VAL A 660 20.28 2.44 -2.86
C VAL A 660 18.81 2.57 -3.30
N ARG A 661 18.05 1.47 -3.37
CA ARG A 661 16.60 1.49 -3.69
C ARG A 661 15.75 2.34 -2.75
N ASN A 662 16.23 2.56 -1.51
CA ASN A 662 15.57 3.36 -0.49
C ASN A 662 16.35 4.64 -0.16
N ASN A 663 17.50 4.84 -0.79
CA ASN A 663 18.43 5.92 -0.49
C ASN A 663 19.10 6.35 -1.80
N PRO A 664 18.42 7.17 -2.63
CA PRO A 664 18.97 7.58 -3.92
C PRO A 664 20.11 8.57 -3.71
N TYR A 665 21.35 8.09 -3.60
CA TYR A 665 22.52 8.96 -3.44
C TYR A 665 22.89 9.63 -4.77
N HIS A 666 22.19 10.71 -5.11
CA HIS A 666 22.29 11.41 -6.41
C HIS A 666 23.71 11.85 -6.80
N PHE A 667 24.52 12.17 -5.80
CA PHE A 667 25.92 12.57 -5.98
C PHE A 667 26.85 11.41 -6.40
N ASN A 668 26.38 10.16 -6.38
CA ASN A 668 27.13 8.97 -6.81
C ASN A 668 26.66 8.39 -8.16
N ILE A 669 25.71 9.03 -8.85
CA ILE A 669 25.15 8.51 -10.13
C ILE A 669 26.26 8.18 -11.13
N ASP A 670 27.28 9.02 -11.28
CA ASP A 670 28.38 8.75 -12.22
C ASP A 670 29.13 7.45 -11.88
N SER A 671 29.30 7.16 -10.59
CA SER A 671 29.92 5.90 -10.13
C SER A 671 29.01 4.70 -10.37
N TYR A 672 27.70 4.85 -10.20
CA TYR A 672 26.74 3.80 -10.47
C TYR A 672 26.65 3.46 -11.96
N LEU A 673 26.62 4.48 -12.83
CA LEU A 673 26.65 4.29 -14.28
C LEU A 673 27.97 3.62 -14.71
N ALA A 674 29.10 3.99 -14.10
CA ALA A 674 30.38 3.33 -14.36
C ALA A 674 30.37 1.84 -13.96
N VAL A 675 29.69 1.46 -12.87
CA VAL A 675 29.52 0.04 -12.49
C VAL A 675 28.76 -0.74 -13.57
N ILE A 676 27.74 -0.14 -14.18
CA ILE A 676 26.95 -0.78 -15.26
C ILE A 676 27.77 -0.88 -16.56
N SER A 677 28.56 0.13 -16.88
CA SER A 677 29.39 0.19 -18.11
C SER A 677 30.59 -0.76 -18.12
N ASP A 678 31.07 -1.16 -16.95
CA ASP A 678 32.32 -1.90 -16.81
C ASP A 678 32.12 -3.40 -16.99
N ASP A 679 32.52 -3.91 -18.16
CA ASP A 679 32.46 -5.34 -18.51
C ASP A 679 33.36 -6.25 -17.65
N GLY A 680 34.19 -5.66 -16.78
CA GLY A 680 34.89 -6.41 -15.73
C GLY A 680 34.03 -6.72 -14.51
N ASN A 681 32.84 -6.14 -14.38
CA ASN A 681 31.85 -6.53 -13.38
C ASN A 681 31.00 -7.70 -13.88
N SER A 682 30.51 -8.53 -12.96
CA SER A 682 29.56 -9.59 -13.31
C SER A 682 28.22 -9.01 -13.76
N ASP A 683 27.51 -9.76 -14.61
CA ASP A 683 26.18 -9.38 -15.08
C ASP A 683 25.22 -9.17 -13.92
N ALA A 684 25.29 -9.98 -12.86
CA ALA A 684 24.44 -9.85 -11.68
C ALA A 684 24.63 -8.49 -10.97
N VAL A 685 25.87 -8.02 -10.83
CA VAL A 685 26.16 -6.70 -10.26
C VAL A 685 25.62 -5.59 -11.16
N ARG A 686 25.83 -5.71 -12.48
CA ARG A 686 25.38 -4.71 -13.47
C ARG A 686 23.85 -4.61 -13.50
N VAL A 687 23.15 -5.74 -13.52
CA VAL A 687 21.67 -5.82 -13.50
C VAL A 687 21.11 -5.23 -12.21
N ASN A 688 21.62 -5.62 -11.04
CA ASN A 688 21.12 -5.07 -9.77
C ASN A 688 21.39 -3.57 -9.66
N MET A 689 22.50 -3.06 -10.21
CA MET A 689 22.77 -1.62 -10.22
C MET A 689 21.81 -0.89 -11.15
N ALA A 690 21.54 -1.42 -12.35
CA ALA A 690 20.53 -0.86 -13.25
C ALA A 690 19.16 -0.80 -12.58
N GLU A 691 18.70 -1.91 -11.99
CA GLU A 691 17.43 -1.98 -11.27
C GLU A 691 17.33 -0.95 -10.14
N ALA A 692 18.38 -0.82 -9.32
CA ALA A 692 18.39 0.13 -8.23
C ALA A 692 18.29 1.59 -8.71
N LEU A 693 18.81 1.92 -9.89
CA LEU A 693 18.63 3.25 -10.50
C LEU A 693 17.18 3.52 -10.92
N GLY A 694 16.37 2.48 -11.14
CA GLY A 694 14.93 2.61 -11.40
C GLY A 694 14.13 3.24 -10.26
N TRP A 695 14.74 3.38 -9.07
CA TRP A 695 14.13 4.03 -7.91
C TRP A 695 14.40 5.55 -7.84
N PHE A 696 15.18 6.12 -8.76
CA PHE A 696 15.55 7.54 -8.77
C PHE A 696 14.48 8.43 -9.44
N ARG A 697 13.20 8.10 -9.26
CA ARG A 697 12.07 8.71 -9.98
C ARG A 697 12.02 10.24 -9.85
N TYR A 698 12.33 10.76 -8.66
CA TYR A 698 12.30 12.21 -8.39
C TYR A 698 13.64 12.90 -8.55
N SER A 699 14.71 12.17 -8.90
CA SER A 699 16.05 12.71 -8.97
C SER A 699 16.12 13.89 -9.95
N SER A 700 16.77 14.98 -9.52
CA SER A 700 17.15 16.09 -10.39
C SER A 700 18.04 15.65 -11.57
N ARG A 701 18.67 14.48 -11.48
CA ARG A 701 19.50 13.86 -12.52
C ARG A 701 18.81 12.69 -13.24
N LYS A 702 17.49 12.49 -13.07
CA LYS A 702 16.76 11.34 -13.68
C LYS A 702 16.94 11.23 -15.19
N GLY A 703 17.01 12.37 -15.89
CA GLY A 703 17.21 12.42 -17.34
C GLY A 703 18.51 11.77 -17.79
N GLU A 704 19.58 11.91 -17.00
CA GLU A 704 20.89 11.30 -17.31
C GLU A 704 20.83 9.77 -17.25
N ILE A 705 20.07 9.22 -16.30
CA ILE A 705 19.86 7.77 -16.15
C ILE A 705 19.06 7.24 -17.33
N ILE A 706 17.95 7.90 -17.69
CA ILE A 706 17.10 7.50 -18.83
C ILE A 706 17.91 7.51 -20.14
N ASP A 707 18.64 8.58 -20.41
CA ASP A 707 19.46 8.71 -21.62
C ASP A 707 20.60 7.69 -21.66
N TYR A 708 21.18 7.35 -20.50
CA TYR A 708 22.15 6.28 -20.39
C TYR A 708 21.53 4.91 -20.72
N CYS A 709 20.42 4.55 -20.09
CA CYS A 709 19.74 3.28 -20.31
C CYS A 709 19.37 3.10 -21.79
N ARG A 710 18.78 4.12 -22.42
CA ARG A 710 18.39 4.08 -23.84
C ARG A 710 19.59 3.86 -24.76
N ARG A 711 20.68 4.61 -24.55
CA ARG A 711 21.90 4.45 -25.36
C ARG A 711 22.54 3.07 -25.21
N MET A 712 22.51 2.50 -24.00
CA MET A 712 23.08 1.18 -23.76
C MET A 712 22.29 0.07 -24.44
N VAL A 713 20.95 0.12 -24.42
CA VAL A 713 20.10 -0.93 -25.00
C VAL A 713 20.34 -1.14 -26.50
N ASP A 714 20.85 -0.13 -27.22
CA ASP A 714 21.23 -0.24 -28.64
C ASP A 714 22.47 -1.15 -28.86
N ASP A 715 23.23 -1.46 -27.81
CA ASP A 715 24.37 -2.38 -27.89
C ASP A 715 23.91 -3.84 -27.85
N THR A 716 23.92 -4.46 -29.03
CA THR A 716 23.56 -5.88 -29.22
C THR A 716 24.49 -6.89 -28.53
N SER A 717 25.62 -6.45 -27.97
CA SER A 717 26.53 -7.31 -27.22
C SER A 717 26.16 -7.47 -25.74
N LEU A 718 25.18 -6.71 -25.24
CA LEU A 718 24.76 -6.77 -23.84
C LEU A 718 24.10 -8.12 -23.48
N PRO A 719 24.32 -8.61 -22.25
CA PRO A 719 23.56 -9.74 -21.71
C PRO A 719 22.05 -9.48 -21.79
N PRO A 720 21.21 -10.46 -22.20
CA PRO A 720 19.76 -10.25 -22.34
C PRO A 720 19.08 -9.73 -21.07
N ALA A 721 19.48 -10.23 -19.89
CA ALA A 721 18.94 -9.78 -18.60
C ALA A 721 19.28 -8.31 -18.32
N LEU A 722 20.48 -7.85 -18.70
CA LEU A 722 20.87 -6.45 -18.54
C LEU A 722 20.12 -5.56 -19.52
N SER A 723 19.96 -5.99 -20.78
CA SER A 723 19.15 -5.26 -21.77
C SER A 723 17.70 -5.09 -21.30
N ALA A 724 17.06 -6.15 -20.82
CA ALA A 724 15.70 -6.11 -20.28
C ALA A 724 15.58 -5.18 -19.08
N GLU A 725 16.51 -5.26 -18.12
CA GLU A 725 16.49 -4.40 -16.93
C GLU A 725 16.73 -2.92 -17.28
N LEU A 726 17.57 -2.60 -18.27
CA LEU A 726 17.78 -1.23 -18.73
C LEU A 726 16.52 -0.64 -19.39
N ILE A 727 15.80 -1.43 -20.19
CA ILE A 727 14.49 -1.05 -20.75
C ILE A 727 13.52 -0.74 -19.61
N GLN A 728 13.43 -1.66 -18.65
CA GLN A 728 12.50 -1.52 -17.53
C GLN A 728 12.85 -0.33 -16.63
N THR A 729 14.12 -0.14 -16.30
CA THR A 729 14.63 1.00 -15.53
C THR A 729 14.28 2.32 -16.21
N ALA A 730 14.47 2.42 -17.52
CA ALA A 730 14.06 3.62 -18.27
C ALA A 730 12.53 3.83 -18.24
N GLY A 731 11.75 2.75 -18.24
CA GLY A 731 10.30 2.78 -18.11
C GLY A 731 9.82 3.22 -16.73
N ARG A 732 10.47 2.78 -15.64
CA ARG A 732 10.13 3.17 -14.25
C ARG A 732 10.33 4.67 -13.98
N LEU A 733 11.23 5.31 -14.71
CA LEU A 733 11.59 6.73 -14.55
C LEU A 733 10.79 7.69 -15.46
N GLN A 734 9.92 7.14 -16.33
CA GLN A 734 9.00 7.88 -17.21
C GLN A 734 7.60 7.93 -16.61
#